data_AF-A0A2N2I2V9-F1
#
_entry.id   AF-A0A2N2I2V9-F1
#
_cell.length_a   1.000
_cell.length_b   1.000
_cell.length_c   1.000
_cell.angle_alpha   90.00
_cell.angle_beta   90.00
_cell.angle_gamma   90.00
#
_symmetry.space_group_name_H-M   'P 1'
#
loop_
_entity.id
_entity.type
_entity.pdbx_description
1 polymer ?
#
loop_
_entity_poly.entity_id
_entity_poly.type
_entity_poly.pdbx_seq_one_letter_code
_entity_poly.pdbx_strand_id
1 'polypeptide(L)'
;MAEFPLDPRVSRMLIEAQKEKCVSEIAVIAAALSIQDPRERPYDQADQASKAHALFAHPESDFLTYLNIWNRYHGSLESLPSQSKLRKFCHDHFLSYKRMIEWRDIYHQILDIIEGTNKTAKGKKHVKIEINQEISDKIHRCILSGYLSNIAQKKEKNFYNAAKSRPVMIFPGSGLFNRAGSWIVAAEISLTSRVFARNVANIKSEWLEELGGDNCRRTYAAAHWEKNRGQVVALEKVTLFGLTIVESRPVAYERINPEEARSIFIREALVTGEVPRRIPFLEHNLSLFDHVKTMEEKEDLIAHEPDPDEIFQYPDQIKIGDAALACRYNFEPGQSDDGVTINVPLGLVSRTAEENIDRYLPSLLQEKAFHLLKSLPKSLRQKLPPPLQIAQALLEDKSNLNKSLPQALSRFLHDQYKVTVPRDAWALDKLPDHLNVRFSVIDEKGKEIKNSRDINLLQKELAETINTSALDKIKGDWEKEGITRWDFGELPKQIPLTGIQGLVGYAYPALQVIDDSINLRLFSDRKESAASHIRGIAALYEIHFADILKQLKKNVTLSTGMKAIAANIGNPKQLEQSIINRVKKDLFFKPWRRQEDYVRHADALDSKFLQYGQQVLVSIEPVLKAFDEIHACVQKLMKKNTSNQPVLKFLKEIQTELQSFVPIDFPEFYIFERMKDLPRYFRALALRAERGSLNLAAAQKKMQQVLIYSRQLQQMITSDKEPIPQHIGIKEISRLKDDISVDYPEEKKTLIEELFWMIEEYKISLFAQELKTPYPVSPKKLNQLIEEIEKF
;
A
#
# COMPACT_ATOMS: atom_id res chain seq x y z
N MET A 1 16.96 10.36 38.57
CA MET A 1 15.50 10.34 38.30
C MET A 1 14.76 9.42 39.27
N ALA A 2 15.14 8.15 39.39
CA ALA A 2 14.46 7.18 40.28
C ALA A 2 14.46 7.55 41.78
N GLU A 3 15.33 8.46 42.22
CA GLU A 3 15.39 8.95 43.61
C GLU A 3 14.26 9.93 43.95
N PHE A 4 13.58 10.51 42.95
CA PHE A 4 12.41 11.35 43.17
C PHE A 4 11.13 10.48 43.19
N PRO A 5 10.29 10.55 44.25
CA PRO A 5 9.01 9.84 44.31
C PRO A 5 7.93 10.58 43.51
N LEU A 6 8.24 10.98 42.28
CA LEU A 6 7.39 11.79 41.41
C LEU A 6 7.28 11.16 40.01
N ASP A 7 6.33 11.64 39.21
CA ASP A 7 6.26 11.28 37.79
C ASP A 7 7.62 11.53 37.09
N PRO A 8 8.08 10.63 36.20
CA PRO A 8 9.36 10.79 35.52
C PRO A 8 9.51 12.12 34.77
N ARG A 9 8.42 12.67 34.21
CA ARG A 9 8.46 13.97 33.50
C ARG A 9 8.73 15.10 34.47
N VAL A 10 8.07 15.09 35.62
CA VAL A 10 8.27 16.08 36.68
C VAL A 10 9.69 15.96 37.26
N SER A 11 10.17 14.74 37.46
CA SER A 11 11.54 14.46 37.89
C SER A 11 12.59 15.00 36.90
N ARG A 12 12.31 14.89 35.59
CA ARG A 12 13.19 15.44 34.54
C ARG A 12 13.27 16.96 34.59
N MET A 13 12.17 17.65 34.89
CA MET A 13 12.13 19.11 35.08
C MET A 13 13.05 19.54 36.23
N LEU A 14 13.02 18.83 37.36
CA LEU A 14 13.85 19.15 38.53
C LEU A 14 15.35 18.99 38.26
N ILE A 15 15.72 17.98 37.48
CA ILE A 15 17.11 17.77 37.05
C ILE A 15 17.56 18.91 36.12
N GLU A 16 16.70 19.36 35.20
CA GLU A 16 17.02 20.51 34.35
C GLU A 16 17.12 21.80 35.17
N ALA A 17 16.29 21.95 36.21
CA ALA A 17 16.31 23.11 37.09
C ALA A 17 17.63 23.29 37.84
N GLN A 18 18.37 22.20 38.10
CA GLN A 18 19.73 22.29 38.66
C GLN A 18 20.72 22.94 37.67
N LYS A 19 20.59 22.62 36.37
CA LYS A 19 21.42 23.22 35.31
C LYS A 19 21.06 24.70 35.09
N GLU A 20 19.76 25.00 35.04
CA GLU A 20 19.22 26.35 34.83
C GLU A 20 19.29 27.24 36.10
N LYS A 21 19.65 26.65 37.25
CA LYS A 21 19.75 27.31 38.56
C LYS A 21 18.42 27.95 39.02
N CYS A 22 17.30 27.25 38.83
CA CYS A 22 15.95 27.67 39.22
C CYS A 22 15.16 26.57 39.96
N VAL A 23 15.88 25.79 40.79
CA VAL A 23 15.31 24.64 41.52
C VAL A 23 14.15 25.03 42.42
N SER A 24 14.23 26.15 43.13
CA SER A 24 13.18 26.64 44.03
C SER A 24 11.85 26.85 43.30
N GLU A 25 11.90 27.48 42.14
CA GLU A 25 10.75 27.82 41.31
C GLU A 25 10.13 26.56 40.71
N ILE A 26 10.98 25.67 40.19
CA ILE A 26 10.52 24.43 39.60
C ILE A 26 10.01 23.45 40.65
N ALA A 27 10.55 23.43 41.87
CA ALA A 27 10.03 22.61 42.96
C ALA A 27 8.59 22.99 43.32
N VAL A 28 8.24 24.29 43.31
CA VAL A 28 6.85 24.75 43.53
C VAL A 28 5.95 24.22 42.42
N ILE A 29 6.34 24.36 41.15
CA ILE A 29 5.55 23.90 40.01
C ILE A 29 5.43 22.37 40.00
N ALA A 30 6.52 21.64 40.25
CA ALA A 30 6.56 20.18 40.32
C ALA A 30 5.61 19.64 41.39
N ALA A 31 5.62 20.25 42.58
CA ALA A 31 4.67 19.91 43.63
C ALA A 31 3.22 20.20 43.22
N ALA A 32 2.96 21.32 42.52
CA ALA A 32 1.63 21.67 42.02
C ALA A 32 1.08 20.64 41.03
N LEU A 33 1.94 20.16 40.13
CA LEU A 33 1.59 19.14 39.12
C LEU A 33 1.43 17.74 39.71
N SER A 34 1.89 17.52 40.94
CA SER A 34 1.83 16.23 41.63
C SER A 34 0.61 16.08 42.53
N ILE A 35 -0.21 17.13 42.66
CA ILE A 35 -1.46 17.13 43.40
C ILE A 35 -2.65 17.38 42.47
N GLN A 36 -3.85 17.18 42.99
CA GLN A 36 -5.05 17.68 42.31
C GLN A 36 -5.05 19.21 42.29
N ASP A 37 -5.58 19.83 41.22
CA ASP A 37 -5.59 21.29 41.07
C ASP A 37 -6.16 21.98 42.32
N PRO A 38 -5.41 22.89 42.97
CA PRO A 38 -5.85 23.56 44.18
C PRO A 38 -7.01 24.53 43.94
N ARG A 39 -7.28 24.94 42.70
CA ARG A 39 -8.40 25.82 42.34
C ARG A 39 -9.72 25.06 42.36
N GLU A 40 -10.71 25.61 43.05
CA GLU A 40 -12.07 25.07 43.11
C GLU A 40 -13.00 25.89 42.21
N ARG A 41 -13.88 25.21 41.48
CA ARG A 41 -14.88 25.87 40.62
C ARG A 41 -16.27 25.26 40.85
N PRO A 42 -16.95 25.64 41.94
CA PRO A 42 -18.32 25.19 42.23
C PRO A 42 -19.27 25.61 41.09
N TYR A 43 -20.24 24.74 40.76
CA TYR A 43 -21.18 24.99 39.65
C TYR A 43 -21.94 26.31 39.82
N ASP A 44 -22.44 26.58 41.03
CA ASP A 44 -23.26 27.76 41.33
C ASP A 44 -22.47 29.07 41.45
N GLN A 45 -21.13 28.99 41.50
CA GLN A 45 -20.24 30.14 41.70
C GLN A 45 -19.13 30.21 40.62
N ALA A 46 -19.36 29.60 39.46
CA ALA A 46 -18.36 29.45 38.42
C ALA A 46 -17.78 30.79 37.91
N ASP A 47 -18.59 31.85 37.84
CA ASP A 47 -18.17 33.19 37.42
C ASP A 47 -17.34 33.91 38.49
N GLN A 48 -17.71 33.75 39.76
CA GLN A 48 -16.97 34.33 40.89
C GLN A 48 -15.60 33.66 41.03
N ALA A 49 -15.55 32.33 40.93
CA ALA A 49 -14.31 31.56 40.89
C ALA A 49 -13.42 32.00 39.73
N SER A 50 -13.98 32.19 38.53
CA SER A 50 -13.21 32.63 37.35
C SER A 50 -12.61 34.03 37.55
N LYS A 51 -13.35 34.97 38.15
CA LYS A 51 -12.84 36.31 38.48
C LYS A 51 -11.74 36.25 39.55
N ALA A 52 -11.91 35.41 40.57
CA ALA A 52 -10.91 35.24 41.62
C ALA A 52 -9.61 34.60 41.07
N HIS A 53 -9.73 33.59 40.21
CA HIS A 53 -8.58 32.92 39.59
C HIS A 53 -7.85 33.81 38.57
N ALA A 54 -8.56 34.70 37.88
CA ALA A 54 -7.96 35.67 36.96
C ALA A 54 -6.93 36.59 37.62
N LEU A 55 -7.05 36.83 38.94
CA LEU A 55 -6.07 37.61 39.72
C LEU A 55 -4.69 36.94 39.83
N PHE A 56 -4.60 35.64 39.60
CA PHE A 56 -3.34 34.89 39.62
C PHE A 56 -2.82 34.59 38.22
N ALA A 57 -3.64 34.75 37.19
CA ALA A 57 -3.33 34.33 35.83
C ALA A 57 -2.11 35.09 35.27
N HIS A 58 -1.10 34.34 34.83
CA HIS A 58 0.05 34.90 34.14
C HIS A 58 -0.21 34.90 32.62
N PRO A 59 0.08 36.00 31.89
CA PRO A 59 -0.27 36.14 30.47
C PRO A 59 0.44 35.13 29.55
N GLU A 60 1.60 34.63 29.95
CA GLU A 60 2.46 33.77 29.12
C GLU A 60 2.48 32.28 29.55
N SER A 61 1.91 31.94 30.72
CA SER A 61 2.03 30.57 31.24
C SER A 61 1.04 30.22 32.37
N ASP A 62 0.32 29.11 32.20
CA ASP A 62 -0.46 28.51 33.28
C ASP A 62 0.44 27.98 34.41
N PHE A 63 1.70 27.63 34.13
CA PHE A 63 2.64 27.18 35.16
C PHE A 63 3.10 28.33 36.05
N LEU A 64 3.34 29.52 35.47
CA LEU A 64 3.65 30.72 36.24
C LEU A 64 2.45 31.21 37.08
N THR A 65 1.23 30.84 36.68
CA THR A 65 0.03 31.06 37.51
C THR A 65 0.13 30.30 38.84
N TYR A 66 0.72 29.11 38.87
CA TYR A 66 0.98 28.41 40.13
C TYR A 66 1.96 29.17 41.03
N LEU A 67 3.01 29.78 40.46
CA LEU A 67 3.92 30.63 41.23
C LEU A 67 3.23 31.88 41.77
N ASN A 68 2.31 32.49 41.01
CA ASN A 68 1.52 33.62 41.50
C ASN A 68 0.61 33.22 42.66
N ILE A 69 -0.05 32.06 42.58
CA ILE A 69 -0.86 31.51 43.68
C ILE A 69 0.03 31.29 44.90
N TRP A 70 1.17 30.62 44.72
CA TRP A 70 2.11 30.31 45.78
C TRP A 70 2.65 31.58 46.46
N ASN A 71 3.13 32.55 45.68
CA ASN A 71 3.63 33.83 46.17
C ASN A 71 2.56 34.62 46.93
N ARG A 72 1.30 34.58 46.49
CA ARG A 72 0.23 35.32 47.15
C ARG A 72 -0.26 34.62 48.42
N TYR A 73 -0.35 33.30 48.40
CA TYR A 73 -0.65 32.47 49.56
C TYR A 73 0.42 32.65 50.65
N HIS A 74 1.71 32.61 50.28
CA HIS A 74 2.82 32.77 51.20
C HIS A 74 3.21 34.22 51.52
N GLY A 75 2.98 35.18 50.62
CA GLY A 75 3.17 36.61 50.89
C GLY A 75 2.18 37.13 51.92
N SER A 76 0.97 36.56 51.98
CA SER A 76 0.02 36.79 53.09
C SER A 76 0.49 36.23 54.44
N LEU A 77 1.56 35.41 54.50
CA LEU A 77 2.18 34.97 55.77
C LEU A 77 3.11 36.02 56.40
N GLU A 78 3.69 36.95 55.63
CA GLU A 78 4.59 37.98 56.19
C GLU A 78 3.84 38.98 57.10
N SER A 79 2.51 39.00 57.02
CA SER A 79 1.65 39.89 57.80
C SER A 79 0.72 39.19 58.80
N LEU A 80 1.09 38.02 59.38
CA LEU A 80 0.60 37.40 60.65
C LEU A 80 0.19 35.89 60.52
N PRO A 81 0.71 34.97 61.38
CA PRO A 81 0.57 33.53 61.22
C PRO A 81 -0.66 32.98 61.97
N SER A 82 -1.87 33.13 61.40
CA SER A 82 -3.05 32.42 61.93
C SER A 82 -3.66 31.50 60.88
N GLN A 83 -3.80 30.21 61.19
CA GLN A 83 -4.43 29.20 60.33
C GLN A 83 -5.84 29.61 59.87
N SER A 84 -6.57 30.38 60.69
CA SER A 84 -7.91 30.88 60.36
C SER A 84 -7.88 31.86 59.17
N LYS A 85 -6.88 32.75 59.10
CA LYS A 85 -6.72 33.70 57.99
C LYS A 85 -6.33 32.99 56.68
N LEU A 86 -5.51 31.93 56.75
CA LEU A 86 -5.16 31.12 55.58
C LEU A 86 -6.38 30.37 55.02
N ARG A 87 -7.23 29.82 55.89
CA ARG A 87 -8.50 29.20 55.47
C ARG A 87 -9.43 30.24 54.83
N LYS A 88 -9.50 31.44 55.39
CA LYS A 88 -10.26 32.55 54.81
C LYS A 88 -9.73 32.97 53.44
N PHE A 89 -8.42 33.15 53.29
CA PHE A 89 -7.80 33.44 51.99
C PHE A 89 -8.14 32.37 50.94
N CYS A 90 -8.01 31.09 51.31
CA CYS A 90 -8.39 29.99 50.45
C CYS A 90 -9.86 30.06 50.03
N HIS A 91 -10.76 30.32 50.98
CA HIS A 91 -12.19 30.49 50.70
C HIS A 91 -12.46 31.68 49.75
N ASP A 92 -11.95 32.86 50.07
CA ASP A 92 -12.17 34.11 49.32
C ASP A 92 -11.62 34.02 47.88
N HIS A 93 -10.60 33.19 47.65
CA HIS A 93 -9.97 33.00 46.33
C HIS A 93 -10.33 31.68 45.64
N PHE A 94 -11.32 30.93 46.14
CA PHE A 94 -11.74 29.65 45.57
C PHE A 94 -10.57 28.66 45.43
N LEU A 95 -9.78 28.50 46.49
CA LEU A 95 -8.70 27.54 46.61
C LEU A 95 -9.00 26.53 47.72
N SER A 96 -8.65 25.27 47.49
CA SER A 96 -8.83 24.21 48.47
C SER A 96 -7.75 24.28 49.54
N TYR A 97 -8.13 24.60 50.78
CA TYR A 97 -7.16 24.69 51.89
C TYR A 97 -6.38 23.39 52.12
N LYS A 98 -7.04 22.23 51.94
CA LYS A 98 -6.39 20.91 52.07
C LYS A 98 -5.31 20.71 51.01
N ARG A 99 -5.63 21.02 49.73
CA ARG A 99 -4.68 20.88 48.62
C ARG A 99 -3.52 21.88 48.72
N MET A 100 -3.77 23.07 49.25
CA MET A 100 -2.68 24.04 49.51
C MET A 100 -1.68 23.54 50.57
N ILE A 101 -2.14 22.84 51.61
CA ILE A 101 -1.25 22.19 52.58
C ILE A 101 -0.47 21.05 51.91
N GLU A 102 -1.16 20.17 51.19
CA GLU A 102 -0.55 19.05 50.47
C GLU A 102 0.54 19.54 49.49
N TRP A 103 0.23 20.58 48.70
CA TRP A 103 1.18 21.24 47.82
C TRP A 103 2.45 21.65 48.58
N ARG A 104 2.28 22.33 49.73
CA ARG A 104 3.41 22.81 50.52
C ARG A 104 4.25 21.68 51.10
N ASP A 105 3.59 20.62 51.57
CA ASP A 105 4.28 19.49 52.16
C ASP A 105 5.09 18.72 51.09
N ILE A 106 4.55 18.53 49.88
CA ILE A 106 5.29 17.94 48.74
C ILE A 106 6.45 18.84 48.30
N TYR A 107 6.26 20.16 48.24
CA TYR A 107 7.34 21.10 47.92
C TYR A 107 8.54 20.94 48.87
N HIS A 108 8.30 20.82 50.18
CA HIS A 108 9.37 20.59 51.15
C HIS A 108 10.04 19.22 50.98
N GLN A 109 9.26 18.17 50.73
CA GLN A 109 9.81 16.84 50.44
C GLN A 109 10.75 16.87 49.21
N ILE A 110 10.36 17.58 48.14
CA ILE A 110 11.20 17.73 46.95
C ILE A 110 12.52 18.42 47.29
N LEU A 111 12.48 19.52 48.04
CA LEU A 111 13.70 20.23 48.44
C LEU A 111 14.59 19.40 49.36
N ASP A 112 14.02 18.66 50.30
CA ASP A 112 14.78 17.81 51.22
C ASP A 112 15.53 16.70 50.46
N ILE A 113 14.91 16.12 49.43
CA ILE A 113 15.55 15.15 48.53
C ILE A 113 16.69 15.80 47.74
N ILE A 114 16.49 16.99 47.19
CA ILE A 114 17.52 17.68 46.37
C ILE A 114 18.71 18.14 47.22
N GLU A 115 18.46 18.63 48.42
CA GLU A 115 19.52 19.10 49.33
C GLU A 115 20.25 17.95 50.04
N GLY A 116 19.76 16.70 49.93
CA GLY A 116 20.39 15.52 50.53
C GLY A 116 20.37 15.54 52.07
N THR A 117 19.52 16.36 52.68
CA THR A 117 19.45 16.54 54.13
C THR A 117 18.10 16.07 54.67
N ASN A 118 18.11 15.06 55.55
CA ASN A 118 16.98 14.73 56.46
C ASN A 118 16.82 15.81 57.56
N LYS A 119 16.95 17.10 57.23
CA LYS A 119 16.66 18.17 58.18
C LYS A 119 15.18 18.49 58.05
N THR A 120 14.41 18.21 59.10
CA THR A 120 13.05 18.75 59.23
C THR A 120 13.10 20.25 58.96
N ALA A 121 12.49 20.69 57.86
CA ALA A 121 12.43 22.08 57.42
C ALA A 121 11.59 22.95 58.38
N LYS A 122 12.01 23.10 59.63
CA LYS A 122 11.48 24.09 60.56
C LYS A 122 12.16 25.42 60.27
N GLY A 123 11.50 26.27 59.46
CA GLY A 123 11.71 27.72 59.51
C GLY A 123 12.47 28.39 58.38
N LYS A 124 12.65 27.78 57.19
CA LYS A 124 13.08 28.57 56.01
C LYS A 124 11.96 29.55 55.65
N LYS A 125 12.22 30.86 55.79
CA LYS A 125 11.29 31.92 55.37
C LYS A 125 10.99 31.76 53.87
N HIS A 126 9.72 31.87 53.49
CA HIS A 126 9.34 31.91 52.08
C HIS A 126 9.99 33.14 51.44
N VAL A 127 10.79 32.93 50.40
CA VAL A 127 11.33 34.02 49.59
C VAL A 127 10.36 34.21 48.43
N LYS A 128 9.80 35.42 48.31
CA LYS A 128 8.94 35.77 47.18
C LYS A 128 9.71 35.56 45.87
N ILE A 129 9.14 34.76 44.98
CA ILE A 129 9.72 34.49 43.66
C ILE A 129 9.38 35.66 42.75
N GLU A 130 10.37 36.43 42.33
CA GLU A 130 10.17 37.48 41.34
C GLU A 130 10.13 36.89 39.93
N ILE A 131 9.00 37.03 39.24
CA ILE A 131 8.83 36.50 37.88
C ILE A 131 9.20 37.60 36.90
N ASN A 132 10.43 37.55 36.40
CA ASN A 132 10.88 38.35 35.26
C ASN A 132 11.05 37.46 34.00
N GLN A 133 11.37 38.06 32.86
CA GLN A 133 11.50 37.30 31.60
C GLN A 133 12.61 36.23 31.67
N GLU A 134 13.73 36.53 32.32
CA GLU A 134 14.85 35.59 32.42
C GLU A 134 14.46 34.32 33.21
N ILE A 135 13.78 34.52 34.35
CA ILE A 135 13.29 33.43 35.20
C ILE A 135 12.16 32.67 34.49
N SER A 136 11.27 33.38 33.79
CA SER A 136 10.21 32.78 32.96
C SER A 136 10.80 31.81 31.92
N ASP A 137 11.80 32.27 31.16
CA ASP A 137 12.46 31.47 30.13
C ASP A 137 13.16 30.23 30.73
N LYS A 138 13.88 30.39 31.87
CA LYS A 138 14.50 29.27 32.61
C LYS A 138 13.46 28.23 33.03
N ILE A 139 12.35 28.70 33.59
CA ILE A 139 11.25 27.83 34.04
C ILE A 139 10.64 27.08 32.86
N HIS A 140 10.39 27.75 31.74
CA HIS A 140 9.79 27.13 30.56
C HIS A 140 10.72 26.12 29.90
N ARG A 141 12.05 26.35 29.87
CA ARG A 141 13.03 25.33 29.44
C ARG A 141 13.01 24.10 30.34
N CYS A 142 12.92 24.28 31.66
CA CYS A 142 12.80 23.17 32.59
C CYS A 142 11.51 22.37 32.37
N ILE A 143 10.36 23.03 32.22
CA ILE A 143 9.07 22.39 31.90
C ILE A 143 9.15 21.64 30.57
N LEU A 144 9.72 22.27 29.55
CA LEU A 144 9.89 21.71 28.22
C LEU A 144 10.76 20.44 28.24
N SER A 145 11.79 20.37 29.10
CA SER A 145 12.62 19.17 29.26
C SER A 145 11.83 17.95 29.76
N GLY A 146 10.81 18.15 30.60
CA GLY A 146 9.94 17.08 31.10
C GLY A 146 8.80 16.72 30.15
N TYR A 147 8.28 17.70 29.41
CA TYR A 147 7.09 17.57 28.56
C TYR A 147 7.39 17.75 27.07
N LEU A 148 8.58 17.37 26.62
CA LEU A 148 9.03 17.55 25.23
C LEU A 148 8.10 16.88 24.21
N SER A 149 7.43 15.78 24.57
CA SER A 149 6.44 15.10 23.71
C SER A 149 5.10 15.84 23.57
N ASN A 150 4.85 16.84 24.43
CA ASN A 150 3.60 17.59 24.52
C ASN A 150 3.74 19.01 23.96
N ILE A 151 4.61 19.17 22.97
CA ILE A 151 4.77 20.42 22.23
C ILE A 151 3.70 20.53 21.13
N ALA A 152 3.30 21.76 20.82
CA ALA A 152 2.41 22.02 19.70
C ALA A 152 2.71 23.35 19.00
N GLN A 153 2.58 23.36 17.68
CA GLN A 153 2.79 24.53 16.82
C GLN A 153 1.45 25.13 16.41
N LYS A 154 1.33 26.46 16.48
CA LYS A 154 0.10 27.18 16.16
C LYS A 154 -0.30 26.95 14.71
N LYS A 155 -1.57 26.58 14.50
CA LYS A 155 -2.17 26.45 13.17
C LYS A 155 -3.10 27.63 12.89
N GLU A 156 -4.13 27.80 13.71
CA GLU A 156 -5.12 28.86 13.55
C GLU A 156 -5.81 29.18 14.89
N LYS A 157 -5.89 30.46 15.27
CA LYS A 157 -6.51 30.91 16.53
C LYS A 157 -6.02 30.09 17.73
N ASN A 158 -6.89 29.24 18.28
CA ASN A 158 -6.65 28.44 19.49
C ASN A 158 -6.34 26.97 19.16
N PHE A 159 -6.18 26.64 17.88
CA PHE A 159 -5.83 25.33 17.36
C PHE A 159 -4.35 25.24 17.01
N TYR A 160 -3.74 24.13 17.40
CA TYR A 160 -2.33 23.82 17.24
C TYR A 160 -2.19 22.41 16.66
N ASN A 161 -1.05 22.14 16.02
CA ASN A 161 -0.60 20.83 15.64
C ASN A 161 0.38 20.31 16.70
N ALA A 162 -0.04 19.32 17.48
CA ALA A 162 0.84 18.62 18.41
C ALA A 162 1.69 17.56 17.70
N ALA A 163 2.66 16.99 18.42
CA ALA A 163 3.45 15.85 17.98
C ALA A 163 2.62 14.77 17.27
N LYS A 164 3.17 14.22 16.17
CA LYS A 164 2.49 13.33 15.20
C LYS A 164 1.33 14.00 14.44
N SER A 165 1.43 15.31 14.20
CA SER A 165 0.45 16.12 13.44
C SER A 165 -0.99 16.03 13.98
N ARG A 166 -1.15 15.84 15.29
CA ARG A 166 -2.47 15.73 15.93
C ARG A 166 -3.05 17.12 16.20
N PRO A 167 -4.27 17.45 15.74
CA PRO A 167 -4.89 18.73 16.06
C PRO A 167 -5.25 18.78 17.55
N VAL A 168 -4.83 19.83 18.22
CA VAL A 168 -5.12 20.10 19.64
C VAL A 168 -5.63 21.53 19.80
N MET A 169 -6.57 21.73 20.70
CA MET A 169 -7.05 23.05 21.09
C MET A 169 -6.57 23.38 22.51
N ILE A 170 -6.18 24.62 22.78
CA ILE A 170 -5.91 25.05 24.17
C ILE A 170 -7.22 24.95 24.96
N PHE A 171 -7.17 24.44 26.19
CA PHE A 171 -8.38 24.36 27.01
C PHE A 171 -8.98 25.76 27.30
N PRO A 172 -10.30 25.97 27.14
CA PRO A 172 -10.93 27.28 27.35
C PRO A 172 -10.72 27.91 28.74
N GLY A 173 -10.45 27.09 29.76
CA GLY A 173 -10.14 27.56 31.11
C GLY A 173 -8.68 27.98 31.32
N SER A 174 -7.81 27.85 30.32
CA SER A 174 -6.42 28.31 30.39
C SER A 174 -6.35 29.84 30.26
N GLY A 175 -5.41 30.47 30.97
CA GLY A 175 -5.13 31.91 30.82
C GLY A 175 -4.63 32.27 29.42
N LEU A 176 -4.17 31.26 28.66
CA LEU A 176 -3.59 31.41 27.33
C LEU A 176 -4.59 31.16 26.19
N PHE A 177 -5.87 30.85 26.49
CA PHE A 177 -6.84 30.41 25.47
C PHE A 177 -6.90 31.32 24.24
N ASN A 178 -6.68 32.64 24.38
CA ASN A 178 -6.59 33.59 23.25
C ASN A 178 -5.26 34.38 23.19
N ARG A 179 -4.24 33.97 23.96
CA ARG A 179 -2.97 34.72 24.12
C ARG A 179 -1.72 33.90 23.81
N ALA A 180 -1.88 32.60 23.53
CA ALA A 180 -0.74 31.73 23.22
C ALA A 180 -0.02 32.12 21.92
N GLY A 181 1.31 31.96 21.96
CA GLY A 181 2.26 32.24 20.88
C GLY A 181 2.32 31.15 19.81
N SER A 182 3.34 31.19 18.96
CA SER A 182 3.52 30.24 17.85
C SER A 182 3.82 28.82 18.31
N TRP A 183 4.43 28.66 19.49
CA TRP A 183 4.77 27.38 20.07
C TRP A 183 4.34 27.32 21.53
N ILE A 184 3.84 26.15 21.92
CA ILE A 184 3.43 25.87 23.29
C ILE A 184 3.95 24.53 23.77
N VAL A 185 4.11 24.41 25.08
CA VAL A 185 4.22 23.13 25.80
C VAL A 185 3.02 22.97 26.73
N ALA A 186 2.52 21.74 26.84
CA ALA A 186 1.41 21.41 27.74
C ALA A 186 1.80 20.30 28.74
N ALA A 187 1.36 20.41 29.99
CA ALA A 187 1.56 19.32 30.96
C ALA A 187 0.74 18.08 30.56
N GLU A 188 -0.46 18.30 30.01
CA GLU A 188 -1.38 17.25 29.64
C GLU A 188 -2.04 17.54 28.27
N ILE A 189 -2.11 16.49 27.44
CA ILE A 189 -2.92 16.46 26.22
C ILE A 189 -3.91 15.30 26.37
N SER A 190 -5.21 15.60 26.46
CA SER A 190 -6.25 14.60 26.70
C SER A 190 -7.44 14.77 25.76
N LEU A 191 -8.11 13.66 25.47
CA LEU A 191 -9.30 13.61 24.63
C LEU A 191 -10.55 13.57 25.53
N THR A 192 -11.38 14.62 25.46
CA THR A 192 -12.73 14.62 26.05
C THR A 192 -13.76 14.77 24.93
N SER A 193 -14.41 15.93 24.78
CA SER A 193 -15.21 16.26 23.58
C SER A 193 -14.32 16.57 22.37
N ARG A 194 -13.12 17.09 22.62
CA ARG A 194 -12.04 17.35 21.67
C ARG A 194 -10.70 17.06 22.35
N VAL A 195 -9.63 17.05 21.57
CA VAL A 195 -8.27 16.97 22.12
C VAL A 195 -7.91 18.34 22.69
N PHE A 196 -7.70 18.42 24.00
CA PHE A 196 -7.35 19.65 24.71
C PHE A 196 -5.94 19.59 25.28
N ALA A 197 -5.20 20.70 25.12
CA ALA A 197 -3.98 20.99 25.84
C ALA A 197 -4.31 21.71 27.15
N ARG A 198 -3.88 21.16 28.28
CA ARG A 198 -4.07 21.73 29.62
C ARG A 198 -2.73 22.07 30.25
N ASN A 199 -2.75 23.11 31.09
CA ASN A 199 -1.58 23.71 31.71
C ASN A 199 -0.52 24.04 30.66
N VAL A 200 -0.71 25.16 29.98
CA VAL A 200 0.04 25.55 28.78
C VAL A 200 1.01 26.69 29.09
N ALA A 201 2.21 26.64 28.50
CA ALA A 201 3.17 27.75 28.46
C ALA A 201 3.59 28.06 27.02
N ASN A 202 3.84 29.34 26.74
CA ASN A 202 4.53 29.75 25.52
C ASN A 202 6.00 29.30 25.57
N ILE A 203 6.53 28.82 24.44
CA ILE A 203 7.94 28.45 24.33
C ILE A 203 8.54 29.06 23.07
N LYS A 204 9.87 29.19 23.04
CA LYS A 204 10.61 29.58 21.84
C LYS A 204 11.06 28.35 21.08
N SER A 205 11.02 28.40 19.75
CA SER A 205 11.41 27.27 18.90
C SER A 205 12.89 26.90 19.03
N GLU A 206 13.75 27.88 19.33
CA GLU A 206 15.19 27.69 19.53
C GLU A 206 15.51 26.68 20.65
N TRP A 207 14.68 26.62 21.70
CA TRP A 207 14.89 25.69 22.82
C TRP A 207 14.59 24.23 22.45
N LEU A 208 13.77 24.01 21.43
CA LEU A 208 13.34 22.67 21.02
C LEU A 208 14.46 21.86 20.39
N GLU A 209 15.36 22.52 19.64
CA GLU A 209 16.48 21.84 19.01
C GLU A 209 17.51 21.38 20.04
N GLU A 210 17.85 22.26 20.99
CA GLU A 210 18.80 21.97 22.07
C GLU A 210 18.29 20.88 23.01
N LEU A 211 17.04 21.03 23.51
CA LEU A 211 16.44 20.03 24.40
C LEU A 211 16.04 18.74 23.67
N GLY A 212 15.79 18.83 22.37
CA GLY A 212 15.45 17.69 21.52
C GLY A 212 16.64 16.76 21.28
N GLY A 213 17.85 17.32 21.15
CA GLY A 213 19.09 16.56 21.01
C GLY A 213 19.00 15.49 19.90
N ASP A 214 19.17 14.22 20.29
CA ASP A 214 19.12 13.07 19.38
C ASP A 214 17.71 12.75 18.87
N ASN A 215 16.66 13.26 19.51
CA ASN A 215 15.29 13.10 19.03
C ASN A 215 14.98 14.02 17.83
N CYS A 216 15.86 14.98 17.53
CA CYS A 216 15.76 15.82 16.35
C CYS A 216 16.26 15.06 15.12
N ARG A 217 15.42 14.97 14.09
CA ARG A 217 15.81 14.47 12.78
C ARG A 217 16.19 15.63 11.88
N ARG A 218 17.44 15.59 11.39
CA ARG A 218 18.04 16.57 10.48
C ARG A 218 18.01 16.01 9.07
N THR A 219 17.63 16.85 8.11
CA THR A 219 17.65 16.52 6.68
C THR A 219 18.30 17.65 5.93
N TYR A 220 19.16 17.33 4.97
CA TYR A 220 19.96 18.28 4.21
C TYR A 220 19.51 18.27 2.75
N ALA A 221 19.40 19.43 2.13
CA ALA A 221 19.02 19.59 0.72
C ALA A 221 19.76 20.76 0.07
N ALA A 222 19.74 20.81 -1.26
CA ALA A 222 20.32 21.91 -2.05
C ALA A 222 21.78 22.23 -1.69
N ALA A 223 22.63 21.20 -1.63
CA ALA A 223 24.06 21.39 -1.46
C ALA A 223 24.63 22.10 -2.70
N HIS A 224 25.29 23.23 -2.51
CA HIS A 224 25.86 24.05 -3.59
C HIS A 224 27.10 24.80 -3.12
N TRP A 225 27.93 25.23 -4.07
CA TRP A 225 29.04 26.12 -3.78
C TRP A 225 28.57 27.54 -3.45
N GLU A 226 28.99 28.10 -2.30
CA GLU A 226 28.74 29.49 -1.94
C GLU A 226 30.05 30.30 -1.97
N LYS A 227 30.30 31.01 -3.08
CA LYS A 227 31.53 31.78 -3.33
C LYS A 227 31.93 32.73 -2.20
N ASN A 228 30.96 33.42 -1.61
CA ASN A 228 31.21 34.40 -0.52
C ASN A 228 31.73 33.74 0.76
N ARG A 229 31.30 32.50 1.05
CA ARG A 229 31.76 31.74 2.22
C ARG A 229 32.96 30.87 1.92
N GLY A 230 33.24 30.61 0.63
CA GLY A 230 34.35 29.76 0.20
C GLY A 230 34.19 28.31 0.65
N GLN A 231 32.95 27.82 0.82
CA GLN A 231 32.64 26.46 1.26
C GLN A 231 31.37 25.95 0.58
N VAL A 232 31.19 24.63 0.55
CA VAL A 232 29.93 24.01 0.10
C VAL A 232 28.91 24.08 1.23
N VAL A 233 27.73 24.63 0.93
CA VAL A 233 26.66 24.87 1.89
C VAL A 233 25.43 24.06 1.50
N ALA A 234 24.75 23.49 2.48
CA ALA A 234 23.45 22.84 2.30
C ALA A 234 22.41 23.50 3.20
N LEU A 235 21.14 23.38 2.80
CA LEU A 235 20.00 23.80 3.60
C LEU A 235 19.59 22.66 4.53
N GLU A 236 19.73 22.88 5.83
CA GLU A 236 19.29 21.97 6.88
C GLU A 236 17.86 22.29 7.32
N LYS A 237 17.04 21.24 7.35
CA LYS A 237 15.71 21.23 7.96
C LYS A 237 15.73 20.33 9.19
N VAL A 238 15.22 20.83 10.31
CA VAL A 238 15.20 20.10 11.60
C VAL A 238 13.77 19.84 12.03
N THR A 239 13.47 18.58 12.31
CA THR A 239 12.15 18.13 12.76
C THR A 239 12.23 17.42 14.11
N LEU A 240 11.22 17.61 14.97
CA LEU A 240 11.08 16.93 16.25
C LEU A 240 9.65 16.41 16.40
N PHE A 241 9.52 15.09 16.60
CA PHE A 241 8.22 14.41 16.69
C PHE A 241 7.23 14.73 15.55
N GLY A 242 7.75 14.97 14.35
CA GLY A 242 6.97 15.30 13.16
C GLY A 242 6.57 16.77 13.02
N LEU A 243 7.03 17.65 13.91
CA LEU A 243 6.88 19.10 13.76
C LEU A 243 8.20 19.70 13.26
N THR A 244 8.13 20.63 12.31
CA THR A 244 9.32 21.36 11.85
C THR A 244 9.70 22.43 12.86
N ILE A 245 10.91 22.34 13.41
CA ILE A 245 11.46 23.38 14.30
C ILE A 245 12.22 24.42 13.48
N VAL A 246 13.04 23.94 12.54
CA VAL A 246 13.86 24.77 11.63
C VAL A 246 13.47 24.41 10.21
N GLU A 247 12.88 25.35 9.48
CA GLU A 247 12.44 25.13 8.10
C GLU A 247 13.63 25.08 7.12
N SER A 248 14.60 25.99 7.29
CA SER A 248 15.80 26.06 6.45
C SER A 248 16.89 26.86 7.15
N ARG A 249 18.05 26.22 7.40
CA ARG A 249 19.26 26.85 7.93
C ARG A 249 20.46 26.48 7.05
N PRO A 250 21.24 27.45 6.54
CA PRO A 250 22.46 27.14 5.80
C PRO A 250 23.52 26.58 6.75
N VAL A 251 24.05 25.40 6.42
CA VAL A 251 25.10 24.72 7.18
C VAL A 251 26.26 24.29 6.28
N ALA A 252 27.46 24.24 6.85
CA ALA A 252 28.64 23.77 6.15
C ALA A 252 28.47 22.27 5.83
N TYR A 253 28.37 21.94 4.54
CA TYR A 253 28.04 20.60 4.09
C TYR A 253 29.21 19.62 4.19
N GLU A 254 30.43 20.15 4.20
CA GLU A 254 31.68 19.41 4.38
C GLU A 254 31.71 18.54 5.65
N ARG A 255 31.05 18.97 6.73
CA ARG A 255 30.99 18.20 8.00
C ARG A 255 29.92 17.12 7.99
N ILE A 256 29.03 17.15 7.02
CA ILE A 256 27.87 16.27 6.90
C ILE A 256 28.16 15.17 5.87
N ASN A 257 28.56 15.56 4.66
CA ASN A 257 28.97 14.63 3.60
C ASN A 257 30.25 15.15 2.91
N PRO A 258 31.43 14.73 3.39
CA PRO A 258 32.71 15.20 2.84
C PRO A 258 32.92 14.83 1.37
N GLU A 259 32.46 13.66 0.94
CA GLU A 259 32.68 13.16 -0.43
C GLU A 259 31.87 13.95 -1.45
N GLU A 260 30.57 14.11 -1.20
CA GLU A 260 29.68 14.88 -2.08
C GLU A 260 30.04 16.37 -2.08
N ALA A 261 30.38 16.93 -0.90
CA ALA A 261 30.88 18.29 -0.81
C ALA A 261 32.16 18.49 -1.63
N ARG A 262 33.07 17.50 -1.65
CA ARG A 262 34.27 17.55 -2.48
C ARG A 262 33.93 17.54 -3.97
N SER A 263 33.01 16.69 -4.41
CA SER A 263 32.58 16.62 -5.81
C SER A 263 31.95 17.95 -6.27
N ILE A 264 31.06 18.52 -5.44
CA ILE A 264 30.45 19.84 -5.69
C ILE A 264 31.52 20.92 -5.74
N PHE A 265 32.45 20.95 -4.80
CA PHE A 265 33.55 21.91 -4.79
C PHE A 265 34.41 21.84 -6.05
N ILE A 266 34.75 20.63 -6.51
CA ILE A 266 35.53 20.45 -7.74
C ILE A 266 34.75 21.00 -8.93
N ARG A 267 33.49 20.57 -9.10
CA ARG A 267 32.68 20.92 -10.27
C ARG A 267 32.27 22.39 -10.32
N GLU A 268 31.86 22.96 -9.19
CA GLU A 268 31.22 24.29 -9.15
C GLU A 268 32.17 25.40 -8.69
N ALA A 269 33.30 25.07 -8.04
CA ALA A 269 34.28 26.07 -7.62
C ALA A 269 35.59 25.97 -8.40
N LEU A 270 36.19 24.77 -8.50
CA LEU A 270 37.49 24.61 -9.18
C LEU A 270 37.34 24.66 -10.70
N VAL A 271 36.43 23.90 -11.30
CA VAL A 271 36.27 23.86 -12.77
C VAL A 271 35.82 25.21 -13.32
N THR A 272 34.91 25.90 -12.63
CA THR A 272 34.41 27.22 -13.04
C THR A 272 35.35 28.38 -12.68
N GLY A 273 36.38 28.12 -11.85
CA GLY A 273 37.28 29.16 -11.35
C GLY A 273 36.65 30.08 -10.29
N GLU A 274 35.47 29.77 -9.75
CA GLU A 274 34.75 30.60 -8.78
C GLU A 274 35.26 30.47 -7.34
N VAL A 275 36.57 30.39 -7.15
CA VAL A 275 37.21 30.35 -5.83
C VAL A 275 37.56 31.78 -5.38
N PRO A 276 37.27 32.18 -4.13
CA PRO A 276 37.58 33.54 -3.65
C PRO A 276 39.09 33.84 -3.57
N ARG A 277 39.95 32.81 -3.58
CA ARG A 277 41.41 32.94 -3.54
C ARG A 277 42.01 32.53 -4.88
N ARG A 278 43.02 33.28 -5.33
CA ARG A 278 43.86 32.89 -6.47
C ARG A 278 44.74 31.71 -6.11
N ILE A 279 44.62 30.64 -6.88
CA ILE A 279 45.38 29.40 -6.69
C ILE A 279 46.21 29.15 -7.96
N PRO A 280 47.56 29.08 -7.87
CA PRO A 280 48.42 29.04 -9.06
C PRO A 280 48.14 27.89 -10.04
N PHE A 281 47.84 26.69 -9.54
CA PHE A 281 47.51 25.57 -10.43
C PHE A 281 46.18 25.78 -11.16
N LEU A 282 45.22 26.45 -10.51
CA LEU A 282 43.91 26.73 -11.07
C LEU A 282 44.01 27.81 -12.15
N GLU A 283 44.83 28.85 -11.93
CA GLU A 283 45.13 29.85 -12.96
C GLU A 283 45.79 29.20 -14.19
N HIS A 284 46.73 28.28 -13.99
CA HIS A 284 47.33 27.52 -15.07
C HIS A 284 46.29 26.69 -15.84
N ASN A 285 45.45 25.93 -15.13
CA ASN A 285 44.42 25.08 -15.73
C ASN A 285 43.35 25.89 -16.49
N LEU A 286 42.91 27.02 -15.94
CA LEU A 286 41.97 27.93 -16.61
C LEU A 286 42.60 28.58 -17.85
N SER A 287 43.89 28.94 -17.79
CA SER A 287 44.61 29.47 -18.96
C SER A 287 44.76 28.42 -20.07
N LEU A 288 44.98 27.15 -19.72
CA LEU A 288 44.97 26.02 -20.64
C LEU A 288 43.57 25.81 -21.23
N PHE A 289 42.53 25.88 -20.39
CA PHE A 289 41.14 25.78 -20.83
C PHE A 289 40.78 26.90 -21.82
N ASP A 290 41.14 28.16 -21.54
CA ASP A 290 40.92 29.27 -22.48
C ASP A 290 41.75 29.11 -23.77
N HIS A 291 42.96 28.55 -23.68
CA HIS A 291 43.81 28.26 -24.85
C HIS A 291 43.23 27.13 -25.70
N VAL A 292 42.66 26.09 -25.09
CA VAL A 292 41.95 25.00 -25.78
C VAL A 292 40.65 25.52 -26.37
N LYS A 293 39.84 26.30 -25.64
CA LYS A 293 38.59 26.89 -26.12
C LYS A 293 38.79 27.82 -27.33
N THR A 294 39.90 28.56 -27.37
CA THR A 294 40.28 29.38 -28.53
C THR A 294 40.84 28.58 -29.70
N MET A 295 41.30 27.34 -29.48
CA MET A 295 41.57 26.37 -30.55
C MET A 295 40.28 25.67 -31.02
N GLU A 296 39.33 25.37 -30.12
CA GLU A 296 38.02 24.76 -30.40
C GLU A 296 37.09 25.66 -31.23
N GLU A 297 37.15 27.00 -31.08
CA GLU A 297 36.40 27.94 -31.95
C GLU A 297 36.81 27.86 -33.44
N LYS A 298 37.97 27.26 -33.73
CA LYS A 298 38.51 27.15 -35.09
C LYS A 298 38.42 25.75 -35.69
N GLU A 299 38.34 24.69 -34.88
CA GLU A 299 38.39 23.30 -35.40
C GLU A 299 37.37 22.29 -34.83
N ASP A 300 36.60 22.55 -33.76
CA ASP A 300 35.87 21.46 -33.04
C ASP A 300 34.33 21.56 -33.04
N LEU A 301 33.75 21.38 -34.22
CA LEU A 301 32.34 20.97 -34.37
C LEU A 301 32.12 19.49 -34.01
N ILE A 302 33.13 18.76 -33.50
CA ILE A 302 33.05 17.34 -33.11
C ILE A 302 34.02 17.07 -31.94
N ALA A 303 33.55 16.36 -30.91
CA ALA A 303 34.28 15.68 -29.83
C ALA A 303 34.48 16.40 -28.48
N HIS A 304 33.42 16.48 -27.67
CA HIS A 304 33.55 16.19 -26.24
C HIS A 304 33.20 14.70 -26.02
N GLU A 305 33.99 13.98 -25.24
CA GLU A 305 33.58 12.64 -24.78
C GLU A 305 32.35 12.79 -23.86
N PRO A 306 31.23 12.10 -24.13
CA PRO A 306 30.02 12.26 -23.35
C PRO A 306 30.24 11.79 -21.90
N ASP A 307 29.53 12.42 -20.96
CA ASP A 307 29.57 12.05 -19.53
C ASP A 307 29.27 10.54 -19.39
N PRO A 308 30.15 9.74 -18.76
CA PRO A 308 29.90 8.32 -18.53
C PRO A 308 28.55 8.01 -17.87
N ASP A 309 28.05 8.90 -17.01
CA ASP A 309 26.74 8.75 -16.37
C ASP A 309 25.57 9.06 -17.32
N GLU A 310 25.77 9.90 -18.35
CA GLU A 310 24.80 10.08 -19.44
C GLU A 310 24.82 8.89 -20.39
N ILE A 311 26.00 8.35 -20.73
CA ILE A 311 26.14 7.15 -21.58
C ILE A 311 25.44 5.95 -20.95
N PHE A 312 25.54 5.78 -19.62
CA PHE A 312 24.87 4.68 -18.91
C PHE A 312 23.33 4.72 -19.02
N GLN A 313 22.74 5.88 -19.32
CA GLN A 313 21.30 6.02 -19.55
C GLN A 313 20.85 5.54 -20.93
N TYR A 314 21.79 5.32 -21.87
CA TYR A 314 21.56 4.84 -23.23
C TYR A 314 22.33 3.54 -23.48
N PRO A 315 21.92 2.41 -22.85
CA PRO A 315 22.65 1.16 -22.99
C PRO A 315 22.66 0.64 -24.44
N ASP A 316 23.83 0.28 -24.97
CA ASP A 316 23.94 -0.38 -26.27
C ASP A 316 23.25 -1.75 -26.32
N GLN A 317 23.07 -2.39 -25.16
CA GLN A 317 22.41 -3.67 -25.02
C GLN A 317 21.61 -3.77 -23.71
N ILE A 318 20.43 -4.37 -23.78
CA ILE A 318 19.65 -4.76 -22.60
C ILE A 318 19.70 -6.27 -22.38
N LYS A 319 19.65 -6.70 -21.12
CA LYS A 319 19.66 -8.12 -20.76
C LYS A 319 18.28 -8.61 -20.36
N ILE A 320 17.77 -9.61 -21.07
CA ILE A 320 16.53 -10.31 -20.73
C ILE A 320 16.87 -11.77 -20.39
N GLY A 321 17.00 -12.06 -19.10
CA GLY A 321 17.58 -13.32 -18.64
C GLY A 321 19.02 -13.48 -19.11
N ASP A 322 19.27 -14.54 -19.87
CA ASP A 322 20.60 -14.84 -20.42
C ASP A 322 20.79 -14.25 -21.83
N ALA A 323 19.78 -13.57 -22.39
CA ALA A 323 19.85 -12.94 -23.72
C ALA A 323 20.29 -11.48 -23.61
N ALA A 324 21.15 -11.04 -24.52
CA ALA A 324 21.50 -9.64 -24.72
C ALA A 324 20.86 -9.14 -26.03
N LEU A 325 20.01 -8.12 -25.94
CA LEU A 325 19.35 -7.51 -27.09
C LEU A 325 20.02 -6.18 -27.40
N ALA A 326 20.39 -5.96 -28.66
CA ALA A 326 21.03 -4.72 -29.08
C ALA A 326 20.01 -3.57 -29.17
N CYS A 327 20.40 -2.41 -28.66
CA CYS A 327 19.65 -1.16 -28.74
C CYS A 327 20.27 -0.28 -29.82
N ARG A 328 19.41 0.43 -30.55
CA ARG A 328 19.79 1.47 -31.53
C ARG A 328 18.99 2.72 -31.20
N TYR A 329 19.67 3.86 -31.17
CA TYR A 329 19.05 5.14 -30.88
C TYR A 329 19.10 6.01 -32.14
N ASN A 330 17.94 6.52 -32.54
CA ASN A 330 17.83 7.55 -33.58
C ASN A 330 17.13 8.76 -32.96
N PHE A 331 17.69 9.96 -33.15
CA PHE A 331 17.15 11.21 -32.58
C PHE A 331 16.79 12.17 -33.72
N GLU A 332 15.87 11.74 -34.57
CA GLU A 332 15.41 12.48 -35.75
C GLU A 332 13.90 12.68 -35.67
N PRO A 333 13.44 13.81 -35.08
CA PRO A 333 12.03 14.09 -34.91
C PRO A 333 11.24 13.96 -36.21
N GLY A 334 10.22 13.09 -36.22
CA GLY A 334 9.33 12.87 -37.36
C GLY A 334 9.67 11.65 -38.23
N GLN A 335 10.81 10.99 -37.99
CA GLN A 335 11.08 9.69 -38.60
C GLN A 335 10.33 8.56 -37.88
N SER A 336 10.02 7.49 -38.62
CA SER A 336 9.29 6.35 -38.06
C SER A 336 10.11 5.52 -37.07
N ASP A 337 11.45 5.59 -37.13
CA ASP A 337 12.39 4.93 -36.25
C ASP A 337 12.98 5.86 -35.17
N ASP A 338 12.45 7.08 -35.02
CA ASP A 338 12.81 8.03 -33.95
C ASP A 338 12.61 7.41 -32.55
N GLY A 339 13.55 7.69 -31.65
CA GLY A 339 13.69 7.09 -30.33
C GLY A 339 14.53 5.82 -30.33
N VAL A 340 14.19 4.88 -29.45
CA VAL A 340 14.92 3.62 -29.27
C VAL A 340 14.30 2.47 -30.06
N THR A 341 15.15 1.78 -30.83
CA THR A 341 14.85 0.51 -31.48
C THR A 341 15.61 -0.63 -30.80
N ILE A 342 14.91 -1.69 -30.40
CA ILE A 342 15.50 -2.91 -29.86
C ILE A 342 15.45 -4.01 -30.92
N ASN A 343 16.59 -4.62 -31.19
CA ASN A 343 16.68 -5.77 -32.06
C ASN A 343 16.37 -7.05 -31.27
N VAL A 344 15.26 -7.70 -31.62
CA VAL A 344 14.75 -8.89 -30.94
C VAL A 344 14.92 -10.09 -31.87
N PRO A 345 15.77 -11.08 -31.54
CA PRO A 345 15.79 -12.35 -32.26
C PRO A 345 14.40 -12.99 -32.26
N LEU A 346 14.00 -13.57 -33.41
CA LEU A 346 12.67 -14.15 -33.59
C LEU A 346 12.23 -15.08 -32.43
N GLY A 347 13.12 -15.93 -31.91
CA GLY A 347 12.80 -16.85 -30.80
C GLY A 347 12.71 -16.20 -29.41
N LEU A 348 12.97 -14.90 -29.29
CA LEU A 348 12.86 -14.14 -28.03
C LEU A 348 11.66 -13.20 -27.99
N VAL A 349 10.84 -13.14 -29.05
CA VAL A 349 9.66 -12.25 -29.14
C VAL A 349 8.69 -12.49 -27.98
N SER A 350 8.28 -13.74 -27.73
CA SER A 350 7.34 -14.07 -26.64
C SER A 350 7.90 -13.69 -25.26
N ARG A 351 9.20 -13.94 -25.03
CA ARG A 351 9.86 -13.57 -23.77
C ARG A 351 9.96 -12.05 -23.58
N THR A 352 10.22 -11.33 -24.67
CA THR A 352 10.29 -9.87 -24.67
C THR A 352 8.92 -9.25 -24.38
N ALA A 353 7.84 -9.87 -24.87
CA ALA A 353 6.47 -9.44 -24.59
C ALA A 353 6.06 -9.61 -23.12
N GLU A 354 6.60 -10.62 -22.41
CA GLU A 354 6.33 -10.84 -20.99
C GLU A 354 7.13 -9.94 -20.04
N GLU A 355 8.19 -9.28 -20.53
CA GLU A 355 9.09 -8.48 -19.72
C GLU A 355 8.76 -6.97 -19.85
N ASN A 356 8.84 -6.22 -18.76
CA ASN A 356 8.70 -4.76 -18.81
C ASN A 356 9.98 -4.12 -19.36
N ILE A 357 10.14 -4.06 -20.68
CA ILE A 357 11.35 -3.61 -21.36
C ILE A 357 11.79 -2.19 -20.96
N ASP A 358 10.84 -1.30 -20.72
CA ASP A 358 11.10 0.09 -20.33
C ASP A 358 11.98 0.18 -19.05
N ARG A 359 11.96 -0.83 -18.18
CA ARG A 359 12.79 -0.87 -16.95
C ARG A 359 14.30 -0.87 -17.22
N TYR A 360 14.71 -1.32 -18.41
CA TYR A 360 16.11 -1.43 -18.80
C TYR A 360 16.59 -0.18 -19.55
N LEU A 361 15.72 0.82 -19.73
CA LEU A 361 15.97 2.05 -20.49
C LEU A 361 15.70 3.28 -19.60
N PRO A 362 16.65 3.66 -18.72
CA PRO A 362 16.41 4.70 -17.71
C PRO A 362 15.98 6.06 -18.27
N SER A 363 16.62 6.52 -19.35
CA SER A 363 16.30 7.78 -20.04
C SER A 363 14.87 7.78 -20.57
N LEU A 364 14.52 6.77 -21.37
CA LEU A 364 13.17 6.59 -21.91
C LEU A 364 12.12 6.54 -20.81
N LEU A 365 12.38 5.77 -19.75
CA LEU A 365 11.47 5.58 -18.63
C LEU A 365 11.20 6.91 -17.89
N GLN A 366 12.22 7.73 -17.70
CA GLN A 366 12.11 9.07 -17.10
C GLN A 366 11.22 9.99 -17.95
N GLU A 367 11.50 10.08 -19.24
CA GLU A 367 10.78 10.95 -20.17
C GLU A 367 9.33 10.51 -20.33
N LYS A 368 9.10 9.20 -20.45
CA LYS A 368 7.77 8.60 -20.53
C LYS A 368 6.97 8.86 -19.25
N ALA A 369 7.57 8.69 -18.07
CA ALA A 369 6.94 8.99 -16.79
C ALA A 369 6.57 10.49 -16.68
N PHE A 370 7.49 11.38 -17.07
CA PHE A 370 7.26 12.82 -17.09
C PHE A 370 6.07 13.19 -17.99
N HIS A 371 6.00 12.64 -19.20
CA HIS A 371 4.90 12.88 -20.14
C HIS A 371 3.56 12.37 -19.59
N LEU A 372 3.53 11.16 -19.02
CA LEU A 372 2.33 10.61 -18.41
C LEU A 372 1.83 11.48 -17.26
N LEU A 373 2.70 11.91 -16.36
CA LEU A 373 2.36 12.81 -15.24
C LEU A 373 1.85 14.17 -15.74
N LYS A 374 2.44 14.71 -16.81
CA LYS A 374 1.99 15.95 -17.46
C LYS A 374 0.64 15.78 -18.16
N SER A 375 0.27 14.57 -18.57
CA SER A 375 -1.02 14.25 -19.21
C SER A 375 -2.18 14.11 -18.22
N LEU A 376 -1.91 13.89 -16.93
CA LEU A 376 -2.93 13.67 -15.90
C LEU A 376 -3.95 14.80 -15.80
N PRO A 377 -5.22 14.51 -15.45
CA PRO A 377 -6.25 15.52 -15.19
C PRO A 377 -5.79 16.62 -14.22
N LYS A 378 -6.21 17.87 -14.47
CA LYS A 378 -5.82 19.05 -13.67
C LYS A 378 -6.09 18.85 -12.17
N SER A 379 -7.19 18.20 -11.80
CA SER A 379 -7.58 17.90 -10.41
C SER A 379 -6.60 16.97 -9.67
N LEU A 380 -5.94 16.06 -10.39
CA LEU A 380 -4.92 15.16 -9.84
C LEU A 380 -3.56 15.83 -9.84
N ARG A 381 -3.19 16.52 -10.93
CA ARG A 381 -1.88 17.19 -11.07
C ARG A 381 -1.64 18.27 -10.01
N GLN A 382 -2.67 18.99 -9.60
CA GLN A 382 -2.58 20.01 -8.54
C GLN A 382 -2.20 19.46 -7.16
N LYS A 383 -2.36 18.15 -6.93
CA LYS A 383 -2.03 17.49 -5.66
C LYS A 383 -0.62 16.90 -5.64
N LEU A 384 0.10 16.99 -6.76
CA LEU A 384 1.38 16.33 -6.97
C LEU A 384 2.53 17.34 -7.08
N PRO A 385 3.75 16.98 -6.66
CA PRO A 385 4.96 17.75 -6.97
C PRO A 385 5.19 17.90 -8.49
N PRO A 386 6.21 18.67 -8.90
CA PRO A 386 6.60 18.78 -10.30
C PRO A 386 6.81 17.39 -10.96
N PRO A 387 6.25 17.15 -12.16
CA PRO A 387 6.34 15.84 -12.83
C PRO A 387 7.76 15.28 -12.96
N LEU A 388 8.76 16.12 -13.19
CA LEU A 388 10.15 15.69 -13.35
C LEU A 388 10.73 15.11 -12.06
N GLN A 389 10.39 15.70 -10.91
CA GLN A 389 10.83 15.23 -9.61
C GLN A 389 10.24 13.85 -9.29
N ILE A 390 8.97 13.64 -9.65
CA ILE A 390 8.30 12.35 -9.46
C ILE A 390 8.90 11.29 -10.39
N ALA A 391 9.18 11.65 -11.64
CA ALA A 391 9.81 10.75 -12.61
C ALA A 391 11.22 10.31 -12.16
N GLN A 392 12.02 11.25 -11.63
CA GLN A 392 13.34 10.95 -11.06
C GLN A 392 13.25 10.07 -9.81
N ALA A 393 12.36 10.40 -8.87
CA ALA A 393 12.18 9.63 -7.65
C ALA A 393 11.65 8.20 -7.91
N LEU A 394 10.89 7.98 -9.00
CA LEU A 394 10.47 6.65 -9.42
C LEU A 394 11.65 5.77 -9.85
N LEU A 395 12.66 6.35 -10.53
CA LEU A 395 13.84 5.62 -11.00
C LEU A 395 14.76 5.15 -9.86
N GLU A 396 14.73 5.86 -8.72
CA GLU A 396 15.44 5.46 -7.50
C GLU A 396 14.78 4.25 -6.83
N ASP A 397 13.46 4.08 -6.97
CA ASP A 397 12.71 2.93 -6.44
C ASP A 397 12.66 1.76 -7.43
N LYS A 398 13.81 1.10 -7.60
CA LYS A 398 13.98 -0.07 -8.49
C LYS A 398 13.05 -1.24 -8.17
N SER A 399 12.48 -1.31 -6.97
CA SER A 399 11.60 -2.39 -6.53
C SER A 399 10.22 -2.35 -7.21
N ASN A 400 9.80 -1.16 -7.64
CA ASN A 400 8.46 -0.90 -8.17
C ASN A 400 8.39 -1.01 -9.72
N LEU A 401 9.54 -1.10 -10.40
CA LEU A 401 9.65 -1.11 -11.88
C LEU A 401 9.42 -2.48 -12.53
N ASN A 402 9.12 -3.53 -11.75
CA ASN A 402 8.76 -4.85 -12.28
C ASN A 402 7.33 -4.90 -12.86
N LYS A 403 6.53 -3.84 -12.67
CA LYS A 403 5.16 -3.68 -13.18
C LYS A 403 5.13 -2.67 -14.32
N SER A 404 4.02 -2.59 -15.07
CA SER A 404 3.86 -1.57 -16.12
C SER A 404 4.04 -0.15 -15.55
N LEU A 405 4.59 0.77 -16.34
CA LEU A 405 4.88 2.13 -15.88
C LEU A 405 3.65 2.85 -15.26
N PRO A 406 2.43 2.77 -15.82
CA PRO A 406 1.24 3.34 -15.17
C PRO A 406 0.93 2.74 -13.79
N GLN A 407 1.09 1.42 -13.62
CA GLN A 407 0.89 0.75 -12.33
C GLN A 407 1.96 1.16 -11.32
N ALA A 408 3.23 1.20 -11.75
CA ALA A 408 4.35 1.64 -10.93
C ALA A 408 4.14 3.08 -10.45
N LEU A 409 3.75 3.99 -11.36
CA LEU A 409 3.39 5.38 -11.04
C LEU A 409 2.18 5.45 -10.10
N SER A 410 1.06 4.78 -10.40
CA SER A 410 -0.13 4.81 -9.53
C SER A 410 0.20 4.33 -8.11
N ARG A 411 1.00 3.27 -7.97
CA ARG A 411 1.44 2.77 -6.67
C ARG A 411 2.37 3.76 -5.98
N PHE A 412 3.39 4.26 -6.69
CA PHE A 412 4.33 5.25 -6.15
C PHE A 412 3.61 6.51 -5.66
N LEU A 413 2.66 7.03 -6.45
CA LEU A 413 1.86 8.19 -6.09
C LEU A 413 0.94 7.93 -4.88
N HIS A 414 0.41 6.72 -4.76
CA HIS A 414 -0.37 6.33 -3.59
C HIS A 414 0.50 6.15 -2.34
N ASP A 415 1.66 5.53 -2.47
CA ASP A 415 2.55 5.23 -1.34
C ASP A 415 3.20 6.50 -0.79
N GLN A 416 3.72 7.36 -1.68
CA GLN A 416 4.43 8.59 -1.32
C GLN A 416 3.49 9.78 -1.08
N TYR A 417 2.47 9.97 -1.92
CA TYR A 417 1.64 11.17 -1.90
C TYR A 417 0.18 10.92 -1.50
N LYS A 418 -0.22 9.66 -1.26
CA LYS A 418 -1.61 9.26 -0.96
C LYS A 418 -2.62 9.71 -2.02
N VAL A 419 -2.16 9.85 -3.26
CA VAL A 419 -2.99 10.17 -4.43
C VAL A 419 -3.28 8.89 -5.19
N THR A 420 -4.56 8.51 -5.23
CA THR A 420 -5.02 7.40 -6.08
C THR A 420 -5.33 7.94 -7.48
N VAL A 421 -4.63 7.42 -8.48
CA VAL A 421 -4.85 7.75 -9.90
C VAL A 421 -5.55 6.55 -10.56
N PRO A 422 -6.77 6.74 -11.09
CA PRO A 422 -7.48 5.66 -11.78
C PRO A 422 -6.81 5.35 -13.12
N ARG A 423 -6.95 4.12 -13.62
CA ARG A 423 -6.19 3.64 -14.79
C ARG A 423 -6.50 4.42 -16.07
N ASP A 424 -7.75 4.83 -16.25
CA ASP A 424 -8.25 5.63 -17.38
C ASP A 424 -7.71 7.07 -17.40
N ALA A 425 -7.15 7.56 -16.29
CA ALA A 425 -6.49 8.86 -16.24
C ALA A 425 -5.10 8.86 -16.94
N TRP A 426 -4.51 7.68 -17.20
CA TRP A 426 -3.25 7.56 -17.91
C TRP A 426 -3.48 7.53 -19.43
N ALA A 427 -3.24 8.66 -20.09
CA ALA A 427 -3.42 8.82 -21.53
C ALA A 427 -2.26 8.23 -22.34
N LEU A 428 -2.15 6.90 -22.35
CA LEU A 428 -1.12 6.16 -23.11
C LEU A 428 -1.20 6.41 -24.62
N ASP A 429 -2.41 6.64 -25.13
CA ASP A 429 -2.72 6.99 -26.51
C ASP A 429 -2.18 8.35 -26.95
N LYS A 430 -1.81 9.22 -25.98
CA LYS A 430 -1.29 10.57 -26.22
C LYS A 430 0.23 10.67 -26.05
N LEU A 431 0.91 9.55 -25.83
CA LEU A 431 2.36 9.53 -25.77
C LEU A 431 2.94 9.77 -27.17
N PRO A 432 3.95 10.65 -27.32
CA PRO A 432 4.74 10.73 -28.54
C PRO A 432 5.32 9.37 -28.93
N ASP A 433 5.37 9.08 -30.23
CA ASP A 433 5.82 7.78 -30.74
C ASP A 433 7.24 7.42 -30.28
N HIS A 434 8.17 8.38 -30.24
CA HIS A 434 9.56 8.16 -29.80
C HIS A 434 9.70 7.72 -28.33
N LEU A 435 8.68 7.92 -27.49
CA LEU A 435 8.66 7.43 -26.10
C LEU A 435 8.16 5.98 -25.99
N ASN A 436 7.71 5.38 -27.09
CA ASN A 436 7.35 3.98 -27.16
C ASN A 436 8.47 3.21 -27.85
N VAL A 437 9.00 2.19 -27.18
CA VAL A 437 10.08 1.36 -27.74
C VAL A 437 9.64 0.76 -29.07
N ARG A 438 10.47 0.93 -30.10
CA ARG A 438 10.32 0.22 -31.37
C ARG A 438 11.03 -1.13 -31.27
N PHE A 439 10.34 -2.20 -31.62
CA PHE A 439 10.90 -3.54 -31.69
C PHE A 439 11.15 -3.90 -33.15
N SER A 440 12.38 -4.30 -33.46
CA SER A 440 12.80 -4.83 -34.77
C SER A 440 13.09 -6.32 -34.61
N VAL A 441 12.24 -7.17 -35.17
CA VAL A 441 12.43 -8.62 -35.11
C VAL A 441 13.41 -9.04 -36.19
N ILE A 442 14.51 -9.68 -35.79
CA ILE A 442 15.60 -10.06 -36.69
C ILE A 442 15.70 -11.59 -36.86
N ASP A 443 16.17 -12.00 -38.05
CA ASP A 443 16.53 -13.39 -38.34
C ASP A 443 17.93 -13.77 -37.82
N GLU A 444 18.36 -15.02 -38.00
CA GLU A 444 19.68 -15.51 -37.58
C GLU A 444 20.86 -14.77 -38.26
N LYS A 445 20.61 -14.05 -39.36
CA LYS A 445 21.60 -13.25 -40.09
C LYS A 445 21.58 -11.78 -39.69
N GLY A 446 20.73 -11.38 -38.74
CA GLY A 446 20.57 -10.01 -38.28
C GLY A 446 19.73 -9.12 -39.21
N LYS A 447 19.00 -9.70 -40.17
CA LYS A 447 18.13 -8.97 -41.08
C LYS A 447 16.75 -8.76 -40.42
N GLU A 448 16.22 -7.55 -40.50
CA GLU A 448 14.86 -7.23 -40.02
C GLU A 448 13.81 -8.01 -40.84
N ILE A 449 12.99 -8.78 -40.14
CA ILE A 449 11.82 -9.51 -40.65
C ILE A 449 10.60 -8.60 -40.58
N LYS A 450 10.35 -8.01 -39.41
CA LYS A 450 9.21 -7.13 -39.13
C LYS A 450 9.50 -6.22 -37.96
N ASN A 451 8.82 -5.09 -37.88
CA ASN A 451 8.95 -4.14 -36.78
C ASN A 451 7.58 -3.61 -36.33
N SER A 452 7.51 -3.15 -35.08
CA SER A 452 6.33 -2.53 -34.47
C SER A 452 6.73 -1.82 -33.18
N ARG A 453 5.92 -0.87 -32.70
CA ARG A 453 6.02 -0.31 -31.34
C ARG A 453 5.17 -1.09 -30.32
N ASP A 454 4.50 -2.15 -30.76
CA ASP A 454 3.75 -3.10 -29.93
C ASP A 454 4.31 -4.52 -30.13
N ILE A 455 5.02 -5.03 -29.12
CA ILE A 455 5.61 -6.38 -29.13
C ILE A 455 4.55 -7.47 -29.09
N ASN A 456 3.37 -7.22 -28.49
CA ASN A 456 2.29 -8.20 -28.43
C ASN A 456 1.66 -8.40 -29.81
N LEU A 457 1.60 -7.34 -30.61
CA LEU A 457 1.18 -7.42 -32.00
C LEU A 457 2.18 -8.26 -32.81
N LEU A 458 3.48 -8.03 -32.65
CA LEU A 458 4.52 -8.84 -33.31
C LEU A 458 4.47 -10.31 -32.88
N GLN A 459 4.26 -10.57 -31.59
CA GLN A 459 4.10 -11.94 -31.07
C GLN A 459 2.95 -12.67 -31.77
N LYS A 460 1.79 -12.01 -31.93
CA LYS A 460 0.61 -12.59 -32.61
C LYS A 460 0.86 -12.83 -34.10
N GLU A 461 1.46 -11.87 -34.78
CA GLU A 461 1.69 -11.95 -36.22
C GLU A 461 2.81 -12.93 -36.60
N LEU A 462 3.79 -13.12 -35.71
CA LEU A 462 4.95 -13.98 -35.96
C LEU A 462 4.84 -15.36 -35.28
N ALA A 463 3.74 -15.64 -34.56
CA ALA A 463 3.53 -16.89 -33.83
C ALA A 463 3.78 -18.14 -34.70
N GLU A 464 3.24 -18.17 -35.92
CA GLU A 464 3.43 -19.29 -36.85
C GLU A 464 4.88 -19.42 -37.33
N THR A 465 5.57 -18.29 -37.56
CA THR A 465 6.96 -18.28 -38.06
C THR A 465 7.99 -18.66 -36.99
N ILE A 466 7.73 -18.31 -35.72
CA ILE A 466 8.53 -18.68 -34.56
C ILE A 466 8.53 -20.21 -34.36
N ASN A 467 7.38 -20.85 -34.56
CA ASN A 467 7.20 -22.29 -34.34
C ASN A 467 7.95 -23.17 -35.35
N THR A 468 8.30 -22.65 -36.53
CA THR A 468 8.92 -23.43 -37.60
C THR A 468 10.45 -23.33 -37.65
N SER A 469 11.05 -22.13 -37.46
CA SER A 469 12.46 -21.92 -37.84
C SER A 469 13.52 -22.35 -36.80
N ALA A 470 13.23 -22.26 -35.50
CA ALA A 470 14.20 -22.50 -34.43
C ALA A 470 14.04 -23.86 -33.72
N LEU A 471 12.81 -24.37 -33.62
CA LEU A 471 12.52 -25.64 -32.93
C LEU A 471 12.95 -26.86 -33.75
N ASP A 472 12.85 -26.80 -35.08
CA ASP A 472 13.13 -27.92 -35.99
C ASP A 472 14.52 -28.52 -35.81
N LYS A 473 15.51 -27.73 -35.37
CA LYS A 473 16.90 -28.19 -35.13
C LYS A 473 17.03 -29.18 -33.97
N ILE A 474 16.14 -29.12 -32.97
CA ILE A 474 16.21 -29.95 -31.74
C ILE A 474 14.99 -30.86 -31.54
N LYS A 475 13.99 -30.80 -32.45
CA LYS A 475 12.78 -31.64 -32.36
C LYS A 475 13.11 -33.13 -32.28
N GLY A 476 14.07 -33.60 -33.09
CA GLY A 476 14.44 -35.02 -33.14
C GLY A 476 15.01 -35.57 -31.82
N ASP A 477 15.63 -34.72 -31.01
CA ASP A 477 16.26 -35.13 -29.74
C ASP A 477 15.28 -35.15 -28.56
N TRP A 478 14.16 -34.45 -28.69
CA TRP A 478 13.22 -34.20 -27.58
C TRP A 478 11.81 -34.73 -27.82
N GLU A 479 11.28 -34.63 -29.04
CA GLU A 479 9.87 -34.98 -29.29
C GLU A 479 9.66 -36.49 -29.29
N LYS A 480 8.55 -36.93 -28.69
CA LYS A 480 8.16 -38.34 -28.59
C LYS A 480 6.66 -38.48 -28.78
N GLU A 481 6.24 -39.49 -29.51
CA GLU A 481 4.82 -39.81 -29.75
C GLU A 481 4.35 -40.94 -28.84
N GLY A 482 3.04 -40.99 -28.56
CA GLY A 482 2.41 -42.19 -27.99
C GLY A 482 2.85 -42.52 -26.56
N ILE A 483 3.12 -41.50 -25.75
CA ILE A 483 3.52 -41.64 -24.35
C ILE A 483 2.37 -42.23 -23.54
N THR A 484 2.63 -43.38 -22.91
CA THR A 484 1.65 -44.06 -22.04
C THR A 484 2.14 -44.20 -20.59
N ARG A 485 3.41 -43.91 -20.34
CA ARG A 485 4.06 -43.93 -19.02
C ARG A 485 5.21 -42.92 -18.99
N TRP A 486 5.75 -42.66 -17.79
CA TRP A 486 6.92 -41.78 -17.65
C TRP A 486 8.22 -42.49 -18.06
N ASP A 487 8.59 -42.44 -19.34
CA ASP A 487 9.82 -43.03 -19.89
C ASP A 487 10.68 -42.07 -20.74
N PHE A 488 10.51 -40.77 -20.48
CA PHE A 488 11.18 -39.70 -21.21
C PHE A 488 12.18 -38.88 -20.37
N GLY A 489 12.51 -39.34 -19.16
CA GLY A 489 13.49 -38.70 -18.29
C GLY A 489 12.95 -37.45 -17.56
N GLU A 490 13.86 -36.64 -17.01
CA GLU A 490 13.51 -35.35 -16.39
C GLU A 490 13.31 -34.28 -17.47
N LEU A 491 12.23 -33.51 -17.37
CA LEU A 491 11.93 -32.42 -18.28
C LEU A 491 12.49 -31.11 -17.71
N PRO A 492 13.44 -30.44 -18.38
CA PRO A 492 13.92 -29.13 -17.95
C PRO A 492 12.80 -28.09 -18.07
N LYS A 493 12.89 -27.02 -17.28
CA LYS A 493 11.89 -25.93 -17.33
C LYS A 493 11.90 -25.17 -18.66
N GLN A 494 13.07 -25.08 -19.28
CA GLN A 494 13.34 -24.42 -20.56
C GLN A 494 14.64 -24.97 -21.13
N ILE A 495 14.78 -24.94 -22.44
CA ILE A 495 15.97 -25.37 -23.18
C ILE A 495 16.48 -24.13 -23.94
N PRO A 496 17.72 -23.66 -23.69
CA PRO A 496 18.27 -22.54 -24.44
C PRO A 496 18.53 -22.95 -25.89
N LEU A 497 18.09 -22.12 -26.84
CA LEU A 497 18.40 -22.26 -28.27
C LEU A 497 19.52 -21.29 -28.63
N THR A 498 20.68 -21.82 -29.01
CA THR A 498 21.85 -21.01 -29.37
C THR A 498 22.09 -20.98 -30.87
N GLY A 499 22.22 -19.77 -31.43
CA GLY A 499 22.65 -19.52 -32.80
C GLY A 499 24.06 -18.93 -32.86
N ILE A 500 24.45 -18.42 -34.05
CA ILE A 500 25.79 -17.87 -34.31
C ILE A 500 26.11 -16.64 -33.44
N GLN A 501 25.09 -15.83 -33.14
CA GLN A 501 25.22 -14.59 -32.35
C GLN A 501 24.87 -14.78 -30.86
N GLY A 502 24.80 -16.03 -30.38
CA GLY A 502 24.44 -16.34 -28.98
C GLY A 502 23.03 -16.88 -28.84
N LEU A 503 22.35 -16.57 -27.72
CA LEU A 503 21.03 -17.09 -27.41
C LEU A 503 19.96 -16.48 -28.34
N VAL A 504 19.29 -17.31 -29.13
CA VAL A 504 18.26 -16.89 -30.11
C VAL A 504 16.84 -17.18 -29.65
N GLY A 505 16.66 -17.96 -28.58
CA GLY A 505 15.34 -18.29 -28.03
C GLY A 505 15.38 -19.35 -26.93
N TYR A 506 14.21 -19.74 -26.47
CA TYR A 506 14.03 -20.90 -25.58
C TYR A 506 12.96 -21.83 -26.14
N ALA A 507 13.17 -23.13 -25.97
CA ALA A 507 12.15 -24.14 -26.18
C ALA A 507 11.64 -24.66 -24.82
N TYR A 508 10.33 -24.88 -24.72
CA TYR A 508 9.69 -25.31 -23.47
C TYR A 508 9.08 -26.71 -23.67
N PRO A 509 9.75 -27.78 -23.19
CA PRO A 509 9.24 -29.13 -23.36
C PRO A 509 8.00 -29.35 -22.49
N ALA A 510 6.95 -29.90 -23.10
CA ALA A 510 5.70 -30.20 -22.45
C ALA A 510 5.00 -31.41 -23.07
N LEU A 511 4.19 -32.07 -22.25
CA LEU A 511 3.27 -33.09 -22.72
C LEU A 511 2.06 -32.40 -23.35
N GLN A 512 1.68 -32.81 -24.55
CA GLN A 512 0.51 -32.33 -25.28
C GLN A 512 -0.38 -33.51 -25.64
N VAL A 513 -1.69 -33.33 -25.52
CA VAL A 513 -2.68 -34.32 -25.94
C VAL A 513 -3.17 -33.95 -27.35
N ILE A 514 -2.96 -34.83 -28.32
CA ILE A 514 -3.42 -34.69 -29.72
C ILE A 514 -4.09 -35.99 -30.12
N ASP A 515 -5.33 -35.94 -30.61
CA ASP A 515 -6.09 -37.12 -31.06
C ASP A 515 -6.08 -38.29 -30.05
N ASP A 516 -6.29 -37.98 -28.76
CA ASP A 516 -6.22 -38.91 -27.62
C ASP A 516 -4.85 -39.58 -27.37
N SER A 517 -3.80 -39.18 -28.08
CA SER A 517 -2.41 -39.56 -27.82
C SER A 517 -1.69 -38.49 -27.02
N ILE A 518 -0.87 -38.90 -26.04
CA ILE A 518 0.01 -38.00 -25.28
C ILE A 518 1.36 -37.97 -25.98
N ASN A 519 1.81 -36.78 -26.38
CA ASN A 519 3.06 -36.59 -27.09
C ASN A 519 3.92 -35.58 -26.33
N LEU A 520 5.24 -35.79 -26.28
CA LEU A 520 6.18 -34.78 -25.80
C LEU A 520 6.52 -33.86 -26.96
N ARG A 521 6.22 -32.56 -26.79
CA ARG A 521 6.39 -31.52 -27.80
C ARG A 521 7.18 -30.35 -27.24
N LEU A 522 7.83 -29.61 -28.14
CA LEU A 522 8.48 -28.35 -27.80
C LEU A 522 7.57 -27.19 -28.15
N PHE A 523 7.41 -26.27 -27.19
CA PHE A 523 6.64 -25.05 -27.35
C PHE A 523 7.57 -23.84 -27.41
N SER A 524 7.19 -22.81 -28.14
CA SER A 524 7.85 -21.50 -28.17
C SER A 524 7.35 -20.58 -27.06
N ASP A 525 6.10 -20.77 -26.61
CA ASP A 525 5.48 -20.01 -25.53
C ASP A 525 5.45 -20.80 -24.21
N ARG A 526 5.84 -20.11 -23.13
CA ARG A 526 5.95 -20.73 -21.80
C ARG A 526 4.59 -20.99 -21.16
N LYS A 527 3.62 -20.08 -21.32
CA LYS A 527 2.28 -20.21 -20.74
C LYS A 527 1.52 -21.34 -21.42
N GLU A 528 1.59 -21.40 -22.74
CA GLU A 528 1.04 -22.48 -23.55
C GLU A 528 1.65 -23.83 -23.16
N SER A 529 2.99 -23.90 -23.09
CA SER A 529 3.73 -25.08 -22.63
C SER A 529 3.26 -25.56 -21.26
N ALA A 530 3.18 -24.67 -20.27
CA ALA A 530 2.79 -25.02 -18.91
C ALA A 530 1.34 -25.55 -18.85
N ALA A 531 0.41 -24.89 -19.56
CA ALA A 531 -0.98 -25.31 -19.60
C ALA A 531 -1.18 -26.64 -20.33
N SER A 532 -0.49 -26.83 -21.47
CA SER A 532 -0.47 -28.09 -22.20
C SER A 532 0.10 -29.20 -21.32
N HIS A 533 1.25 -28.95 -20.69
CA HIS A 533 1.94 -29.93 -19.85
C HIS A 533 1.09 -30.44 -18.69
N ILE A 534 0.41 -29.55 -17.95
CA ILE A 534 -0.46 -29.95 -16.83
C ILE A 534 -1.59 -30.86 -17.33
N ARG A 535 -2.18 -30.58 -18.49
CA ARG A 535 -3.20 -31.44 -19.10
C ARG A 535 -2.61 -32.77 -19.57
N GLY A 536 -1.41 -32.77 -20.14
CA GLY A 536 -0.71 -33.99 -20.53
C GLY A 536 -0.33 -34.89 -19.34
N ILE A 537 0.09 -34.30 -18.22
CA ILE A 537 0.31 -35.02 -16.95
C ILE A 537 -1.01 -35.60 -16.44
N ALA A 538 -2.09 -34.82 -16.51
CA ALA A 538 -3.39 -35.32 -16.12
C ALA A 538 -3.84 -36.52 -16.97
N ALA A 539 -3.68 -36.45 -18.29
CA ALA A 539 -3.94 -37.56 -19.21
C ALA A 539 -3.05 -38.78 -18.89
N LEU A 540 -1.79 -38.58 -18.53
CA LEU A 540 -0.89 -39.67 -18.15
C LEU A 540 -1.36 -40.37 -16.86
N TYR A 541 -1.86 -39.60 -15.89
CA TYR A 541 -2.52 -40.17 -14.71
C TYR A 541 -3.81 -40.90 -15.06
N GLU A 542 -4.59 -40.46 -16.06
CA GLU A 542 -5.78 -41.19 -16.50
C GLU A 542 -5.46 -42.58 -17.05
N ILE A 543 -4.33 -42.72 -17.76
CA ILE A 543 -3.83 -44.03 -18.21
C ILE A 543 -3.38 -44.86 -17.00
N HIS A 544 -2.56 -44.29 -16.12
CA HIS A 544 -2.03 -44.98 -14.94
C HIS A 544 -3.14 -45.48 -14.00
N PHE A 545 -4.17 -44.67 -13.77
CA PHE A 545 -5.29 -44.98 -12.86
C PHE A 545 -6.53 -45.52 -13.58
N ALA A 546 -6.42 -46.03 -14.81
CA ALA A 546 -7.58 -46.41 -15.64
C ALA A 546 -8.54 -47.39 -14.94
N ASP A 547 -8.02 -48.39 -14.22
CA ASP A 547 -8.85 -49.37 -13.51
C ASP A 547 -9.48 -48.79 -12.24
N ILE A 548 -8.75 -47.96 -11.50
CA ILE A 548 -9.28 -47.24 -10.33
C ILE A 548 -10.36 -46.23 -10.78
N LEU A 549 -10.21 -45.57 -11.93
CA LEU A 549 -11.24 -44.71 -12.52
C LEU A 549 -12.52 -45.48 -12.88
N LYS A 550 -12.42 -46.72 -13.35
CA LYS A 550 -13.60 -47.60 -13.57
C LYS A 550 -14.29 -47.94 -12.25
N GLN A 551 -13.53 -48.16 -11.17
CA GLN A 551 -14.08 -48.39 -9.83
C GLN A 551 -14.73 -47.11 -9.28
N LEU A 552 -14.09 -45.96 -9.45
CA LEU A 552 -14.61 -44.65 -9.07
C LEU A 552 -15.98 -44.39 -9.69
N LYS A 553 -16.16 -44.66 -11.00
CA LYS A 553 -17.45 -44.52 -11.70
C LYS A 553 -18.60 -45.25 -10.99
N LYS A 554 -18.33 -46.44 -10.43
CA LYS A 554 -19.33 -47.21 -9.66
C LYS A 554 -19.52 -46.66 -8.25
N ASN A 555 -18.45 -46.14 -7.65
CA ASN A 555 -18.45 -45.59 -6.29
C ASN A 555 -19.20 -44.26 -6.20
N VAL A 556 -19.09 -43.39 -7.20
CA VAL A 556 -19.72 -42.05 -7.21
C VAL A 556 -21.12 -42.02 -7.84
N THR A 557 -21.76 -43.18 -8.00
CA THR A 557 -23.11 -43.27 -8.59
C THR A 557 -24.13 -42.61 -7.66
N LEU A 558 -24.99 -41.76 -8.21
CA LEU A 558 -26.01 -41.04 -7.44
C LEU A 558 -27.09 -42.01 -6.94
N SER A 559 -27.57 -41.78 -5.72
CA SER A 559 -28.74 -42.49 -5.18
C SER A 559 -30.02 -42.13 -5.96
N THR A 560 -31.06 -42.97 -5.87
CA THR A 560 -32.34 -42.74 -6.58
C THR A 560 -32.95 -41.36 -6.28
N GLY A 561 -32.88 -40.91 -5.02
CA GLY A 561 -33.35 -39.58 -4.63
C GLY A 561 -32.52 -38.46 -5.26
N MET A 562 -31.18 -38.58 -5.24
CA MET A 562 -30.29 -37.59 -5.86
C MET A 562 -30.48 -37.53 -7.38
N LYS A 563 -30.76 -38.66 -8.05
CA LYS A 563 -31.05 -38.70 -9.49
C LYS A 563 -32.32 -37.94 -9.85
N ALA A 564 -33.36 -38.06 -9.03
CA ALA A 564 -34.61 -37.32 -9.23
C ALA A 564 -34.39 -35.81 -9.12
N ILE A 565 -33.60 -35.36 -8.15
CA ILE A 565 -33.24 -33.95 -7.97
C ILE A 565 -32.35 -33.47 -9.13
N ALA A 566 -31.33 -34.25 -9.48
CA ALA A 566 -30.40 -33.92 -10.55
C ALA A 566 -31.12 -33.74 -11.89
N ALA A 567 -32.21 -34.48 -12.15
CA ALA A 567 -33.05 -34.33 -13.33
C ALA A 567 -33.69 -32.93 -13.47
N ASN A 568 -33.89 -32.20 -12.35
CA ASN A 568 -34.37 -30.81 -12.37
C ASN A 568 -33.26 -29.80 -12.75
N ILE A 569 -31.99 -30.21 -12.65
CA ILE A 569 -30.82 -29.41 -13.04
C ILE A 569 -30.40 -29.74 -14.48
N GLY A 570 -30.35 -31.03 -14.82
CA GLY A 570 -29.88 -31.54 -16.10
C GLY A 570 -29.79 -33.07 -16.11
N ASN A 571 -28.92 -33.65 -16.93
CA ASN A 571 -28.79 -35.10 -17.02
C ASN A 571 -28.04 -35.68 -15.80
N PRO A 572 -28.61 -36.59 -14.99
CA PRO A 572 -27.95 -37.16 -13.82
C PRO A 572 -26.60 -37.83 -14.13
N LYS A 573 -26.45 -38.45 -15.30
CA LYS A 573 -25.17 -39.07 -15.70
C LYS A 573 -24.08 -38.03 -15.96
N GLN A 574 -24.45 -36.82 -16.41
CA GLN A 574 -23.49 -35.73 -16.58
C GLN A 574 -23.02 -35.22 -15.22
N LEU A 575 -23.89 -35.17 -14.21
CA LEU A 575 -23.50 -34.83 -12.84
C LEU A 575 -22.57 -35.89 -12.23
N GLU A 576 -22.83 -37.18 -12.44
CA GLU A 576 -21.90 -38.25 -12.05
C GLU A 576 -20.53 -38.07 -12.71
N GLN A 577 -20.52 -37.70 -14.00
CA GLN A 577 -19.28 -37.44 -14.74
C GLN A 577 -18.55 -36.20 -14.22
N SER A 578 -19.26 -35.15 -13.80
CA SER A 578 -18.62 -33.93 -13.27
C SER A 578 -17.99 -34.15 -11.89
N ILE A 579 -18.50 -35.07 -11.07
CA ILE A 579 -17.82 -35.53 -9.85
C ILE A 579 -16.46 -36.15 -10.21
N ILE A 580 -16.42 -37.00 -11.24
CA ILE A 580 -15.17 -37.64 -11.69
C ILE A 580 -14.20 -36.59 -12.22
N ASN A 581 -14.69 -35.66 -13.05
CA ASN A 581 -13.88 -34.56 -13.58
C ASN A 581 -13.31 -33.70 -12.45
N ARG A 582 -14.11 -33.44 -11.40
CA ARG A 582 -13.66 -32.73 -10.20
C ARG A 582 -12.52 -33.47 -9.51
N VAL A 583 -12.68 -34.78 -9.27
CA VAL A 583 -11.62 -35.61 -8.67
C VAL A 583 -10.35 -35.56 -9.52
N LYS A 584 -10.47 -35.69 -10.84
CA LYS A 584 -9.34 -35.57 -11.76
C LYS A 584 -8.69 -34.18 -11.69
N LYS A 585 -9.47 -33.10 -11.69
CA LYS A 585 -8.97 -31.71 -11.61
C LYS A 585 -8.14 -31.50 -10.34
N ASP A 586 -8.65 -31.94 -9.19
CA ASP A 586 -7.97 -31.74 -7.90
C ASP A 586 -6.70 -32.59 -7.74
N LEU A 587 -6.75 -33.84 -8.21
CA LEU A 587 -5.71 -34.83 -7.97
C LEU A 587 -4.67 -34.89 -9.10
N PHE A 588 -5.06 -34.79 -10.37
CA PHE A 588 -4.16 -35.07 -11.50
C PHE A 588 -3.48 -33.83 -12.11
N PHE A 589 -4.06 -32.64 -11.97
CA PHE A 589 -3.52 -31.41 -12.59
C PHE A 589 -2.35 -30.90 -11.75
N LYS A 590 -1.18 -31.50 -11.95
CA LYS A 590 0.06 -31.18 -11.24
C LYS A 590 1.18 -30.81 -12.23
N PRO A 591 2.06 -29.85 -11.89
CA PRO A 591 3.13 -29.39 -12.78
C PRO A 591 4.39 -30.25 -12.65
N TRP A 592 4.25 -31.58 -12.55
CA TRP A 592 5.39 -32.48 -12.36
C TRP A 592 6.29 -32.50 -13.58
N ARG A 593 7.59 -32.30 -13.37
CA ARG A 593 8.63 -32.40 -14.41
C ARG A 593 9.66 -33.50 -14.15
N ARG A 594 9.56 -34.17 -13.00
CA ARG A 594 10.44 -35.28 -12.57
C ARG A 594 9.63 -36.53 -12.36
N GLN A 595 10.21 -37.67 -12.76
CA GLN A 595 9.60 -38.98 -12.59
C GLN A 595 9.35 -39.29 -11.10
N GLU A 596 10.32 -39.00 -10.24
CA GLU A 596 10.23 -39.28 -8.80
C GLU A 596 9.03 -38.59 -8.15
N ASP A 597 8.77 -37.33 -8.52
CA ASP A 597 7.64 -36.57 -7.98
C ASP A 597 6.30 -37.11 -8.49
N TYR A 598 6.23 -37.49 -9.77
CA TYR A 598 5.07 -38.14 -10.36
C TYR A 598 4.73 -39.46 -9.68
N VAL A 599 5.73 -40.33 -9.49
CA VAL A 599 5.58 -41.67 -8.89
C VAL A 599 5.24 -41.56 -7.40
N ARG A 600 5.99 -40.76 -6.63
CA ARG A 600 5.72 -40.55 -5.20
C ARG A 600 4.29 -40.06 -4.97
N HIS A 601 3.81 -39.17 -5.84
CA HIS A 601 2.44 -38.68 -5.78
C HIS A 601 1.42 -39.76 -6.19
N ALA A 602 1.71 -40.57 -7.22
CA ALA A 602 0.87 -41.69 -7.62
C ALA A 602 0.66 -42.69 -6.48
N ASP A 603 1.76 -43.15 -5.86
CA ASP A 603 1.73 -44.10 -4.74
C ASP A 603 0.92 -43.57 -3.54
N ALA A 604 1.02 -42.26 -3.28
CA ALA A 604 0.26 -41.62 -2.21
C ALA A 604 -1.25 -41.55 -2.49
N LEU A 605 -1.65 -41.52 -3.78
CA LEU A 605 -3.05 -41.47 -4.19
C LEU A 605 -3.73 -42.84 -4.15
N ASP A 606 -3.01 -43.94 -4.40
CA ASP A 606 -3.58 -45.30 -4.48
C ASP A 606 -4.51 -45.63 -3.31
N SER A 607 -4.12 -45.26 -2.09
CA SER A 607 -4.88 -45.54 -0.87
C SER A 607 -6.04 -44.56 -0.59
N LYS A 608 -6.08 -43.39 -1.25
CA LYS A 608 -7.00 -42.28 -0.91
C LYS A 608 -7.93 -41.88 -2.05
N PHE A 609 -7.66 -42.34 -3.28
CA PHE A 609 -8.37 -41.90 -4.48
C PHE A 609 -9.89 -42.13 -4.41
N LEU A 610 -10.33 -43.35 -4.06
CA LEU A 610 -11.75 -43.67 -3.95
C LEU A 610 -12.42 -42.96 -2.77
N GLN A 611 -11.71 -42.80 -1.65
CA GLN A 611 -12.20 -42.07 -0.48
C GLN A 611 -12.47 -40.60 -0.83
N TYR A 612 -11.59 -39.98 -1.61
CA TYR A 612 -11.76 -38.61 -2.09
C TYR A 612 -12.99 -38.48 -2.99
N GLY A 613 -13.19 -39.43 -3.92
CA GLY A 613 -14.41 -39.49 -4.73
C GLY A 613 -15.69 -39.56 -3.91
N GLN A 614 -15.71 -40.43 -2.90
CA GLN A 614 -16.84 -40.52 -1.97
C GLN A 614 -17.05 -39.23 -1.18
N GLN A 615 -15.97 -38.55 -0.78
CA GLN A 615 -16.05 -37.27 -0.08
C GLN A 615 -16.72 -36.19 -0.95
N VAL A 616 -16.37 -36.11 -2.24
CA VAL A 616 -17.04 -35.21 -3.20
C VAL A 616 -18.51 -35.58 -3.36
N LEU A 617 -18.84 -36.87 -3.48
CA LEU A 617 -20.24 -37.32 -3.54
C LEU A 617 -21.05 -36.91 -2.30
N VAL A 618 -20.47 -37.09 -1.10
CA VAL A 618 -21.13 -36.73 0.17
C VAL A 618 -21.31 -35.22 0.29
N SER A 619 -20.36 -34.40 -0.22
CA SER A 619 -20.47 -32.94 -0.13
C SER A 619 -21.53 -32.35 -1.06
N ILE A 620 -21.89 -33.02 -2.16
CA ILE A 620 -22.93 -32.53 -3.08
C ILE A 620 -24.36 -32.82 -2.58
N GLU A 621 -24.56 -33.82 -1.71
CA GLU A 621 -25.90 -34.21 -1.25
C GLU A 621 -26.67 -33.08 -0.54
N PRO A 622 -26.08 -32.32 0.42
CA PRO A 622 -26.74 -31.18 1.04
C PRO A 622 -27.10 -30.08 0.03
N VAL A 623 -26.26 -29.88 -1.00
CA VAL A 623 -26.48 -28.89 -2.05
C VAL A 623 -27.67 -29.27 -2.91
N LEU A 624 -27.77 -30.53 -3.33
CA LEU A 624 -28.91 -31.03 -4.11
C LEU A 624 -30.21 -30.94 -3.31
N LYS A 625 -30.21 -31.35 -2.03
CA LYS A 625 -31.40 -31.23 -1.18
C LYS A 625 -31.88 -29.78 -1.05
N ALA A 626 -30.95 -28.85 -0.77
CA ALA A 626 -31.28 -27.45 -0.67
C ALA A 626 -31.78 -26.86 -2.01
N PHE A 627 -31.20 -27.28 -3.14
CA PHE A 627 -31.68 -26.90 -4.47
C PHE A 627 -33.13 -27.36 -4.70
N ASP A 628 -33.44 -28.63 -4.40
CA ASP A 628 -34.77 -29.20 -4.60
C ASP A 628 -35.85 -28.47 -3.79
N GLU A 629 -35.56 -28.17 -2.52
CA GLU A 629 -36.46 -27.41 -1.64
C GLU A 629 -36.86 -26.05 -2.23
N ILE A 630 -35.91 -25.32 -2.80
CA ILE A 630 -36.17 -24.00 -3.37
C ILE A 630 -36.81 -24.10 -4.73
N HIS A 631 -36.36 -25.04 -5.55
CA HIS A 631 -36.99 -25.31 -6.83
C HIS A 631 -38.48 -25.61 -6.63
N ALA A 632 -38.83 -26.48 -5.67
CA ALA A 632 -40.21 -26.76 -5.30
C ALA A 632 -40.94 -25.51 -4.76
N CYS A 633 -40.29 -24.70 -3.92
CA CYS A 633 -40.85 -23.45 -3.41
C CYS A 633 -41.19 -22.45 -4.53
N VAL A 634 -40.25 -22.19 -5.43
CA VAL A 634 -40.41 -21.28 -6.57
C VAL A 634 -41.49 -21.79 -7.52
N GLN A 635 -41.53 -23.09 -7.84
CA GLN A 635 -42.59 -23.69 -8.65
C GLN A 635 -43.97 -23.53 -8.01
N LYS A 636 -44.07 -23.72 -6.69
CA LYS A 636 -45.32 -23.48 -5.94
C LYS A 636 -45.75 -22.02 -5.99
N LEU A 637 -44.82 -21.07 -5.84
CA LEU A 637 -45.10 -19.64 -5.96
C LEU A 637 -45.53 -19.24 -7.38
N MET A 638 -44.92 -19.82 -8.41
CA MET A 638 -45.30 -19.59 -9.80
C MET A 638 -46.73 -20.07 -10.07
N LYS A 639 -47.09 -21.29 -9.64
CA LYS A 639 -48.46 -21.82 -9.76
C LYS A 639 -49.51 -20.95 -9.05
N LYS A 640 -49.16 -20.36 -7.91
CA LYS A 640 -50.05 -19.43 -7.18
C LYS A 640 -50.22 -18.08 -7.88
N ASN A 641 -49.25 -17.66 -8.70
CA ASN A 641 -49.20 -16.34 -9.33
C ASN A 641 -49.40 -16.42 -10.85
N THR A 642 -50.07 -17.45 -11.37
CA THR A 642 -50.25 -17.70 -12.82
C THR A 642 -50.79 -16.49 -13.60
N SER A 643 -51.63 -15.65 -12.98
CA SER A 643 -52.20 -14.46 -13.61
C SER A 643 -51.37 -13.18 -13.42
N ASN A 644 -50.34 -13.18 -12.55
CA ASN A 644 -49.53 -12.02 -12.21
C ASN A 644 -48.19 -12.06 -12.98
N GLN A 645 -48.21 -11.56 -14.23
CA GLN A 645 -47.06 -11.60 -15.14
C GLN A 645 -45.78 -10.96 -14.57
N PRO A 646 -45.82 -9.78 -13.90
CA PRO A 646 -44.64 -9.21 -13.27
C PRO A 646 -43.99 -10.12 -12.21
N VAL A 647 -44.79 -10.75 -11.35
CA VAL A 647 -44.28 -11.68 -10.32
C VAL A 647 -43.76 -12.97 -10.96
N LEU A 648 -44.41 -13.49 -12.00
CA LEU A 648 -43.90 -14.65 -12.75
C LEU A 648 -42.54 -14.37 -13.38
N LYS A 649 -42.35 -13.18 -13.97
CA LYS A 649 -41.05 -12.79 -14.53
C LYS A 649 -39.97 -12.77 -13.44
N PHE A 650 -40.26 -12.15 -12.30
CA PHE A 650 -39.36 -12.14 -11.15
C PHE A 650 -39.01 -13.54 -10.63
N LEU A 651 -39.99 -14.44 -10.50
CA LEU A 651 -39.75 -15.81 -10.05
C LEU A 651 -38.92 -16.62 -11.06
N LYS A 652 -39.12 -16.38 -12.36
CA LYS A 652 -38.26 -16.97 -13.42
C LYS A 652 -36.82 -16.45 -13.32
N GLU A 653 -36.61 -15.17 -13.04
CA GLU A 653 -35.26 -14.61 -12.80
C GLU A 653 -34.58 -15.28 -11.61
N ILE A 654 -35.30 -15.53 -10.50
CA ILE A 654 -34.77 -16.28 -9.35
C ILE A 654 -34.43 -17.72 -9.75
N GLN A 655 -35.26 -18.38 -10.56
CA GLN A 655 -34.98 -19.73 -11.04
C GLN A 655 -33.70 -19.76 -11.90
N THR A 656 -33.52 -18.79 -12.79
CA THR A 656 -32.28 -18.65 -13.59
C THR A 656 -31.07 -18.40 -12.70
N GLU A 657 -31.20 -17.54 -11.68
CA GLU A 657 -30.10 -17.29 -10.72
C GLU A 657 -29.74 -18.56 -9.94
N LEU A 658 -30.73 -19.32 -9.46
CA LEU A 658 -30.50 -20.61 -8.80
C LEU A 658 -29.76 -21.60 -9.71
N GLN A 659 -30.15 -21.70 -10.99
CA GLN A 659 -29.48 -22.56 -11.97
C GLN A 659 -28.05 -22.10 -12.27
N SER A 660 -27.74 -20.80 -12.16
CA SER A 660 -26.37 -20.29 -12.36
C SER A 660 -25.40 -20.68 -11.23
N PHE A 661 -25.91 -20.94 -10.03
CA PHE A 661 -25.12 -21.51 -8.92
C PHE A 661 -24.93 -23.02 -9.04
N VAL A 662 -25.88 -23.72 -9.67
CA VAL A 662 -25.85 -25.18 -9.80
C VAL A 662 -25.98 -25.57 -11.27
N PRO A 663 -25.02 -25.20 -12.13
CA PRO A 663 -24.95 -25.80 -13.46
C PRO A 663 -24.71 -27.31 -13.32
N ILE A 664 -24.98 -28.11 -14.36
CA ILE A 664 -24.88 -29.58 -14.25
C ILE A 664 -23.47 -30.08 -13.88
N ASP A 665 -22.45 -29.27 -14.17
CA ASP A 665 -21.02 -29.43 -13.89
C ASP A 665 -20.55 -28.70 -12.62
N PHE A 666 -21.46 -28.24 -11.75
CA PHE A 666 -21.11 -27.44 -10.56
C PHE A 666 -20.04 -28.02 -9.62
N PRO A 667 -19.90 -29.36 -9.41
CA PRO A 667 -18.86 -29.88 -8.53
C PRO A 667 -17.44 -29.49 -8.98
N GLU A 668 -17.25 -29.24 -10.28
CA GLU A 668 -15.97 -28.84 -10.87
C GLU A 668 -15.54 -27.41 -10.45
N PHE A 669 -16.47 -26.57 -9.98
CA PHE A 669 -16.23 -25.14 -9.75
C PHE A 669 -16.12 -24.73 -8.28
N TYR A 670 -16.55 -25.56 -7.32
CA TYR A 670 -16.59 -25.19 -5.89
C TYR A 670 -15.64 -26.00 -5.02
N ILE A 671 -14.77 -25.34 -4.26
CA ILE A 671 -14.02 -26.00 -3.17
C ILE A 671 -14.96 -26.45 -2.05
N PHE A 672 -14.52 -27.41 -1.23
CA PHE A 672 -15.36 -27.99 -0.16
C PHE A 672 -15.91 -26.95 0.82
N GLU A 673 -15.10 -25.96 1.18
CA GLU A 673 -15.50 -24.86 2.08
C GLU A 673 -16.66 -24.07 1.48
N ARG A 674 -16.54 -23.69 0.20
CA ARG A 674 -17.59 -22.95 -0.52
C ARG A 674 -18.83 -23.78 -0.78
N MET A 675 -18.67 -25.07 -1.01
CA MET A 675 -19.81 -25.98 -1.21
C MET A 675 -20.73 -26.03 0.01
N LYS A 676 -20.16 -25.91 1.23
CA LYS A 676 -20.94 -25.84 2.49
C LYS A 676 -21.77 -24.56 2.62
N ASP A 677 -21.37 -23.48 1.94
CA ASP A 677 -22.10 -22.21 1.98
C ASP A 677 -23.28 -22.17 1.00
N LEU A 678 -23.29 -23.00 -0.05
CA LEU A 678 -24.34 -23.03 -1.08
C LEU A 678 -25.77 -23.14 -0.51
N PRO A 679 -26.07 -24.05 0.44
CA PRO A 679 -27.39 -24.13 1.07
C PRO A 679 -27.85 -22.80 1.70
N ARG A 680 -26.93 -21.97 2.21
CA ARG A 680 -27.27 -20.66 2.78
C ARG A 680 -27.66 -19.65 1.70
N TYR A 681 -26.91 -19.56 0.60
CA TYR A 681 -27.26 -18.70 -0.55
C TYR A 681 -28.62 -19.10 -1.14
N PHE A 682 -28.84 -20.41 -1.24
CA PHE A 682 -30.09 -21.02 -1.64
C PHE A 682 -31.23 -20.59 -0.72
N ARG A 683 -31.08 -20.71 0.60
CA ARG A 683 -32.09 -20.26 1.55
C ARG A 683 -32.41 -18.76 1.41
N ALA A 684 -31.41 -17.93 1.11
CA ALA A 684 -31.60 -16.52 0.85
C ALA A 684 -32.42 -16.27 -0.45
N LEU A 685 -32.19 -17.04 -1.51
CA LEU A 685 -33.01 -17.01 -2.73
C LEU A 685 -34.46 -17.39 -2.46
N ALA A 686 -34.71 -18.40 -1.62
CA ALA A 686 -36.07 -18.77 -1.19
C ALA A 686 -36.77 -17.60 -0.48
N LEU A 687 -36.12 -16.98 0.51
CA LEU A 687 -36.67 -15.81 1.22
C LEU A 687 -36.93 -14.64 0.27
N ARG A 688 -36.04 -14.41 -0.70
CA ARG A 688 -36.23 -13.38 -1.73
C ARG A 688 -37.44 -13.70 -2.63
N ALA A 689 -37.64 -14.97 -3.01
CA ALA A 689 -38.79 -15.41 -3.80
C ALA A 689 -40.10 -15.22 -3.05
N GLU A 690 -40.16 -15.67 -1.80
CA GLU A 690 -41.35 -15.55 -0.94
C GLU A 690 -41.70 -14.08 -0.71
N ARG A 691 -40.76 -13.27 -0.20
CA ARG A 691 -40.98 -11.85 0.12
C ARG A 691 -41.27 -11.02 -1.13
N GLY A 692 -40.57 -11.29 -2.23
CA GLY A 692 -40.75 -10.59 -3.50
C GLY A 692 -42.07 -10.92 -4.20
N SER A 693 -42.59 -12.15 -4.03
CA SER A 693 -43.93 -12.50 -4.52
C SER A 693 -45.05 -11.73 -3.81
N LEU A 694 -44.82 -11.32 -2.56
CA LEU A 694 -45.75 -10.51 -1.77
C LEU A 694 -45.57 -9.00 -2.04
N ASN A 695 -44.32 -8.53 -2.17
CA ASN A 695 -44.00 -7.13 -2.41
C ASN A 695 -42.87 -6.99 -3.46
N LEU A 696 -43.28 -7.02 -4.72
CA LEU A 696 -42.37 -6.97 -5.86
C LEU A 696 -41.59 -5.64 -5.92
N ALA A 697 -42.25 -4.51 -5.66
CA ALA A 697 -41.62 -3.19 -5.74
C ALA A 697 -40.46 -3.04 -4.73
N ALA A 698 -40.64 -3.52 -3.50
CA ALA A 698 -39.57 -3.51 -2.50
C ALA A 698 -38.40 -4.43 -2.89
N ALA A 699 -38.70 -5.60 -3.47
CA ALA A 699 -37.67 -6.52 -3.95
C ALA A 699 -36.87 -5.93 -5.12
N GLN A 700 -37.54 -5.32 -6.10
CA GLN A 700 -36.91 -4.64 -7.23
C GLN A 700 -36.02 -3.48 -6.79
N LYS A 701 -36.47 -2.65 -5.85
CA LYS A 701 -35.67 -1.54 -5.30
C LYS A 701 -34.38 -2.01 -4.62
N LYS A 702 -34.42 -3.13 -3.90
CA LYS A 702 -33.22 -3.73 -3.31
C LYS A 702 -32.31 -4.31 -4.40
N MET A 703 -32.87 -4.98 -5.40
CA MET A 703 -32.09 -5.56 -6.49
C MET A 703 -31.39 -4.49 -7.34
N GLN A 704 -32.00 -3.32 -7.54
CA GLN A 704 -31.36 -2.18 -8.20
C GLN A 704 -30.04 -1.75 -7.55
N GLN A 705 -29.92 -1.89 -6.21
CA GLN A 705 -28.66 -1.60 -5.50
C GLN A 705 -27.58 -2.64 -5.80
N VAL A 706 -27.97 -3.90 -6.00
CA VAL A 706 -27.05 -5.00 -6.33
C VAL A 706 -26.58 -4.90 -7.79
N LEU A 707 -27.49 -4.55 -8.70
CA LEU A 707 -27.23 -4.48 -10.15
C LEU A 707 -26.11 -3.50 -10.53
N ILE A 708 -25.85 -2.48 -9.71
CA ILE A 708 -24.72 -1.55 -9.90
C ILE A 708 -23.41 -2.34 -9.93
N TYR A 709 -23.19 -3.17 -8.92
CA TYR A 709 -21.97 -3.97 -8.76
C TYR A 709 -21.94 -5.16 -9.70
N SER A 710 -23.08 -5.81 -9.96
CA SER A 710 -23.13 -6.91 -10.92
C SER A 710 -22.74 -6.47 -12.34
N ARG A 711 -23.13 -5.26 -12.76
CA ARG A 711 -22.71 -4.71 -14.07
C ARG A 711 -21.22 -4.41 -14.13
N GLN A 712 -20.65 -3.89 -13.05
CA GLN A 712 -19.20 -3.65 -12.99
C GLN A 712 -18.43 -4.97 -13.08
N LEU A 713 -18.88 -6.00 -12.36
CA LEU A 713 -18.32 -7.35 -12.46
C LEU A 713 -18.44 -7.91 -13.90
N GLN A 714 -19.58 -7.70 -14.58
CA GLN A 714 -19.77 -8.08 -15.99
C GLN A 714 -18.75 -7.41 -16.90
N GLN A 715 -18.55 -6.10 -16.76
CA GLN A 715 -17.56 -5.35 -17.54
C GLN A 715 -16.13 -5.84 -17.32
N MET A 716 -15.81 -6.37 -16.14
CA MET A 716 -14.46 -6.88 -15.83
C MET A 716 -14.16 -8.24 -16.49
N ILE A 717 -15.19 -9.06 -16.72
CA ILE A 717 -15.04 -10.47 -17.15
C ILE A 717 -15.34 -10.64 -18.64
N THR A 718 -16.18 -9.79 -19.23
CA THR A 718 -16.54 -9.87 -20.65
C THR A 718 -15.57 -9.05 -21.52
N SER A 719 -14.98 -9.69 -22.54
CA SER A 719 -14.27 -8.98 -23.61
C SER A 719 -15.26 -8.40 -24.62
N ASP A 720 -14.90 -7.34 -25.36
CA ASP A 720 -15.79 -6.59 -26.28
C ASP A 720 -16.52 -7.43 -27.34
N LYS A 721 -16.24 -8.74 -27.47
CA LYS A 721 -16.71 -9.64 -28.53
C LYS A 721 -17.82 -10.62 -28.11
N GLU A 722 -18.15 -10.78 -26.82
CA GLU A 722 -19.20 -11.71 -26.39
C GLU A 722 -20.46 -11.02 -25.81
N PRO A 723 -21.66 -11.58 -26.06
CA PRO A 723 -22.90 -11.06 -25.49
C PRO A 723 -22.90 -11.21 -23.95
N ILE A 724 -23.09 -10.10 -23.25
CA ILE A 724 -23.08 -10.01 -21.79
C ILE A 724 -24.20 -10.90 -21.19
N PRO A 725 -23.86 -11.94 -20.40
CA PRO A 725 -24.87 -12.75 -19.71
C PRO A 725 -25.65 -11.89 -18.72
N GLN A 726 -26.99 -12.04 -18.67
CA GLN A 726 -27.82 -11.31 -17.70
C GLN A 726 -27.44 -11.63 -16.24
N HIS A 727 -26.89 -12.83 -15.99
CA HIS A 727 -26.39 -13.29 -14.69
C HIS A 727 -25.01 -13.92 -14.88
N ILE A 728 -24.04 -13.52 -14.06
CA ILE A 728 -22.73 -14.19 -13.98
C ILE A 728 -22.87 -15.30 -12.95
N GLY A 729 -22.62 -16.54 -13.36
CA GLY A 729 -22.52 -17.68 -12.45
C GLY A 729 -21.06 -18.00 -12.12
N ILE A 730 -20.88 -19.04 -11.32
CA ILE A 730 -19.53 -19.51 -10.95
C ILE A 730 -18.73 -20.00 -12.16
N LYS A 731 -19.42 -20.45 -13.22
CA LYS A 731 -18.81 -21.00 -14.43
C LYS A 731 -18.03 -19.92 -15.17
N GLU A 732 -18.59 -18.73 -15.31
CA GLU A 732 -17.92 -17.59 -15.92
C GLU A 732 -16.72 -17.13 -15.09
N ILE A 733 -16.85 -17.09 -13.75
CA ILE A 733 -15.74 -16.75 -12.84
C ILE A 733 -14.60 -17.79 -12.92
N SER A 734 -14.95 -19.08 -13.00
CA SER A 734 -13.97 -20.16 -13.09
C SER A 734 -13.24 -20.15 -14.44
N ARG A 735 -13.93 -19.82 -15.54
CA ARG A 735 -13.31 -19.67 -16.86
C ARG A 735 -12.23 -18.60 -16.88
N LEU A 736 -12.44 -17.47 -16.19
CA LEU A 736 -11.42 -16.40 -16.09
C LEU A 736 -10.08 -16.92 -15.53
N LYS A 737 -10.11 -17.89 -14.61
CA LYS A 737 -8.89 -18.51 -14.08
C LYS A 737 -8.20 -19.41 -15.08
N ASP A 738 -8.99 -20.21 -15.80
CA ASP A 738 -8.50 -21.24 -16.72
C ASP A 738 -8.17 -20.68 -18.13
N ASP A 739 -8.60 -19.46 -18.46
CA ASP A 739 -8.36 -18.80 -19.75
C ASP A 739 -6.96 -18.16 -19.80
N ILE A 740 -6.11 -18.70 -20.67
CA ILE A 740 -4.74 -18.25 -20.90
C ILE A 740 -4.71 -17.01 -21.81
N SER A 741 -5.77 -16.76 -22.58
CA SER A 741 -5.88 -15.61 -23.47
C SER A 741 -6.16 -14.30 -22.70
N VAL A 742 -6.65 -14.42 -21.45
CA VAL A 742 -6.89 -13.29 -20.56
C VAL A 742 -5.62 -13.02 -19.73
N ASP A 743 -4.84 -12.04 -20.17
CA ASP A 743 -3.57 -11.67 -19.54
C ASP A 743 -3.74 -10.77 -18.30
N TYR A 744 -4.57 -11.22 -17.35
CA TYR A 744 -4.69 -10.58 -16.04
C TYR A 744 -3.69 -11.19 -15.05
N PRO A 745 -3.04 -10.38 -14.20
CA PRO A 745 -2.30 -10.90 -13.07
C PRO A 745 -3.17 -11.82 -12.20
N GLU A 746 -2.61 -12.91 -11.65
CA GLU A 746 -3.34 -13.86 -10.80
C GLU A 746 -3.97 -13.18 -9.57
N GLU A 747 -3.32 -12.14 -9.05
CA GLU A 747 -3.86 -11.29 -7.98
C GLU A 747 -5.20 -10.65 -8.40
N LYS A 748 -5.28 -10.12 -9.62
CA LYS A 748 -6.50 -9.51 -10.17
C LYS A 748 -7.62 -10.54 -10.34
N LYS A 749 -7.30 -11.73 -10.88
CA LYS A 749 -8.28 -12.82 -11.05
C LYS A 749 -8.87 -13.24 -9.69
N THR A 750 -8.04 -13.30 -8.66
CA THR A 750 -8.45 -13.64 -7.29
C THR A 750 -9.39 -12.58 -6.71
N LEU A 751 -9.08 -11.29 -6.88
CA LEU A 751 -9.94 -10.20 -6.40
C LEU A 751 -11.28 -10.14 -7.14
N ILE A 752 -11.31 -10.46 -8.44
CA ILE A 752 -12.57 -10.54 -9.22
C ILE A 752 -13.48 -11.64 -8.67
N GLU A 753 -12.94 -12.80 -8.31
CA GLU A 753 -13.71 -13.85 -7.64
C GLU A 753 -14.19 -13.41 -6.25
N GLU A 754 -13.37 -12.70 -5.47
CA GLU A 754 -13.77 -12.16 -4.18
C GLU A 754 -14.95 -11.16 -4.33
N LEU A 755 -14.92 -10.32 -5.37
CA LEU A 755 -16.00 -9.39 -5.67
C LEU A 755 -17.30 -10.12 -5.98
N PHE A 756 -17.25 -11.21 -6.78
CA PHE A 756 -18.41 -12.06 -7.04
C PHE A 756 -19.04 -12.55 -5.71
N TRP A 757 -18.25 -13.13 -4.83
CA TRP A 757 -18.74 -13.63 -3.54
C TRP A 757 -19.27 -12.53 -2.63
N MET A 758 -18.61 -11.38 -2.61
CA MET A 758 -19.06 -10.23 -1.83
C MET A 758 -20.39 -9.66 -2.31
N ILE A 759 -20.66 -9.71 -3.61
CA ILE A 759 -21.97 -9.36 -4.18
C ILE A 759 -23.05 -10.34 -3.70
N GLU A 760 -22.76 -11.64 -3.66
CA GLU A 760 -23.70 -12.64 -3.13
C GLU A 760 -23.98 -12.45 -1.63
N GLU A 761 -22.97 -12.12 -0.83
CA GLU A 761 -23.17 -11.73 0.57
C GLU A 761 -23.99 -10.43 0.72
N TYR A 762 -23.80 -9.47 -0.19
CA TYR A 762 -24.58 -8.24 -0.19
C TYR A 762 -26.07 -8.53 -0.45
N LYS A 763 -26.39 -9.47 -1.35
CA LYS A 763 -27.78 -9.94 -1.54
C LYS A 763 -28.35 -10.52 -0.25
N ILE A 764 -27.60 -11.34 0.48
CA ILE A 764 -28.05 -11.87 1.78
C ILE A 764 -28.34 -10.72 2.77
N SER A 765 -27.46 -9.72 2.85
CA SER A 765 -27.65 -8.57 3.75
C SER A 765 -28.91 -7.74 3.44
N LEU A 766 -29.36 -7.73 2.18
CA LEU A 766 -30.53 -6.98 1.75
C LEU A 766 -31.84 -7.78 1.88
N PHE A 767 -31.80 -9.07 1.54
CA PHE A 767 -33.01 -9.89 1.38
C PHE A 767 -33.25 -10.86 2.55
N ALA A 768 -32.20 -11.27 3.26
CA ALA A 768 -32.24 -12.37 4.23
C ALA A 768 -31.32 -12.10 5.44
N GLN A 769 -31.52 -10.95 6.11
CA GLN A 769 -30.69 -10.52 7.26
C GLN A 769 -30.62 -11.56 8.39
N GLU A 770 -31.68 -12.37 8.55
CA GLU A 770 -31.73 -13.46 9.53
C GLU A 770 -30.67 -14.55 9.33
N LEU A 771 -30.15 -14.72 8.10
CA LEU A 771 -29.13 -15.75 7.80
C LEU A 771 -27.71 -15.30 8.17
N LYS A 772 -27.50 -14.01 8.42
CA LYS A 772 -26.20 -13.36 8.67
C LYS A 772 -25.20 -13.54 7.52
N THR A 773 -24.21 -12.66 7.48
CA THR A 773 -23.07 -12.75 6.57
C THR A 773 -21.81 -13.13 7.37
N PRO A 774 -20.88 -13.91 6.80
CA PRO A 774 -19.66 -14.35 7.49
C PRO A 774 -18.71 -13.19 7.80
N TYR A 775 -18.82 -12.09 7.04
CA TYR A 775 -18.11 -10.85 7.26
C TYR A 775 -19.03 -9.65 7.02
N PRO A 776 -18.72 -8.45 7.55
CA PRO A 776 -19.52 -7.27 7.29
C PRO A 776 -19.43 -6.89 5.81
N VAL A 777 -20.58 -6.71 5.15
CA VAL A 777 -20.68 -6.28 3.74
C VAL A 777 -21.50 -5.00 3.64
N SER A 778 -21.02 -4.07 2.83
CA SER A 778 -21.69 -2.78 2.60
C SER A 778 -21.29 -2.20 1.24
N PRO A 779 -22.08 -1.26 0.68
CA PRO A 779 -21.72 -0.51 -0.53
C PRO A 779 -20.29 0.06 -0.49
N LYS A 780 -19.87 0.59 0.67
CA LYS A 780 -18.53 1.15 0.86
C LYS A 780 -17.44 0.11 0.64
N LYS A 781 -17.62 -1.11 1.14
CA LYS A 781 -16.62 -2.17 1.00
C LYS A 781 -16.58 -2.76 -0.41
N LEU A 782 -17.73 -2.90 -1.07
CA LEU A 782 -17.80 -3.30 -2.48
C LEU A 782 -17.04 -2.30 -3.37
N ASN A 783 -17.25 -0.99 -3.16
CA ASN A 783 -16.51 0.07 -3.87
C ASN A 783 -15.01 -0.01 -3.60
N GLN A 784 -14.59 -0.24 -2.35
CA GLN A 784 -13.17 -0.39 -2.02
C GLN A 784 -12.52 -1.58 -2.75
N LEU A 785 -13.21 -2.72 -2.83
CA LEU A 785 -12.70 -3.89 -3.54
C LEU A 785 -12.62 -3.65 -5.05
N ILE A 786 -13.61 -2.96 -5.62
CA ILE A 786 -13.58 -2.54 -7.05
C ILE A 786 -12.41 -1.59 -7.31
N GLU A 787 -12.22 -0.57 -6.48
CA GLU A 787 -11.08 0.35 -6.57
C GLU A 787 -9.73 -0.38 -6.46
N GLU A 788 -9.68 -1.49 -5.71
CA GLU A 788 -8.48 -2.32 -5.61
C GLU A 788 -8.24 -3.15 -6.88
N ILE A 789 -9.29 -3.74 -7.46
CA ILE A 789 -9.21 -4.46 -8.74
C ILE A 789 -8.75 -3.52 -9.86
N GLU A 790 -9.22 -2.27 -9.88
CA GLU A 790 -8.88 -1.26 -10.89
C GLU A 790 -7.41 -0.79 -10.83
N LYS A 791 -6.69 -1.07 -9.74
CA LYS A 791 -5.23 -0.80 -9.63
C LYS A 791 -4.39 -1.75 -10.49
N PHE A 792 -4.96 -2.86 -10.95
CA PHE A 792 -4.34 -3.84 -11.85
C PHE A 792 -4.75 -3.58 -13.30
#